data_AF-A0A0X8G8S0-F1
#
_entry.id   AF-A0A0X8G8S0-F1
#
_cell.length_a   1.000
_cell.length_b   1.000
_cell.length_c   1.000
_cell.angle_alpha   90.00
_cell.angle_beta   90.00
_cell.angle_gamma   90.00
#
_symmetry.space_group_name_H-M   'P 1'
#
loop_
_entity.id
_entity.type
_entity.pdbx_description
1 polymer ?
#
loop_
_entity_poly.entity_id
_entity_poly.type
_entity_poly.pdbx_seq_one_letter_code
_entity_poly.pdbx_strand_id
1 'polypeptide(L)'
;MSTTPKIIYTKTDEAPALATYSFLPIVKAYTKPSGINIETKDISLAGRILALFPENLKPEQRVSDALAELADLVKKPEANIIKLPNISASVPQLKAAIKELQSLGYAIPNYNEEPETAEEKEIQLKYNKVKGSAVNPVLREGNSDRRAPKAVKNYAKKNPHSMGAWSADSKTHVSTMDHGDFFSNEKSITVPTARDVKIEFTNQNGEVSILKEKVSLLDGEVIDATFMSKKALVSFLEKQIKDAKEKNVLFSLHMKATMMKVSDPIIFGYAVTTFFKDVFEKHSEVIKELGVDVNNGFGDLIAKIQSLPADKKAEIEADIKTCLENGPDIAMVNSDKGITNLHVPSDVIIDASMPAMIRTSGKMWNAKGELQDTKAVIPDSSYAGIYKVTIDFCKKHGAFDPATMGTSPNVGLMAQKAEEYGSHDKTFEIKENGTVKIIDDAGNTLLESIVEEGDVWRMCQVKDAPIQDWIKLAVSRARATNTPAIFWLNKERAHDAQIIKKIDKYLPNHDTKGLDIRIMNPEAAIQFTLERIKDGLDTISVTGNILRDYLTDLFPILELGTSAKMLSIVPLMNGGGLFETGAGGSAPKHVQQFLKEGHLRWDSLGEFLALAVSLEHLGENYNVPSALVFAETLDEATDKFLDNKKSPSRKVNELDNRGSHYYLATYWAEALASQNKDARLKERFTKVASNLIANESTIIKELNAAQGAPVNIGGYYEFDESLTKKAMRPSDTLNTIISEIS
;
A
#
# COMPACT_ATOMS: atom_id res chain seq x y z
N MET A 1 6.29 -7.53 36.43
CA MET A 1 4.82 -7.40 36.57
C MET A 1 4.20 -8.24 35.47
N SER A 2 3.25 -9.11 35.79
CA SER A 2 2.54 -9.93 34.80
C SER A 2 1.73 -9.02 33.88
N THR A 3 2.26 -8.69 32.70
CA THR A 3 1.52 -7.98 31.65
C THR A 3 0.51 -8.95 31.07
N THR A 4 -0.76 -8.87 31.49
CA THR A 4 -1.84 -9.60 30.83
C THR A 4 -1.75 -9.34 29.32
N PRO A 5 -1.62 -10.36 28.47
CA PRO A 5 -1.50 -10.17 27.03
C PRO A 5 -2.74 -9.45 26.48
N LYS A 6 -2.52 -8.39 25.71
CA LYS A 6 -3.58 -7.56 25.12
C LYS A 6 -3.42 -7.52 23.62
N ILE A 7 -4.53 -7.58 22.90
CA ILE A 7 -4.57 -7.25 21.47
C ILE A 7 -5.05 -5.81 21.35
N ILE A 8 -4.33 -4.98 20.60
CA ILE A 8 -4.76 -3.64 20.24
C ILE A 8 -5.45 -3.69 18.89
N TYR A 9 -6.70 -3.25 18.83
CA TYR A 9 -7.50 -3.15 17.61
C TYR A 9 -7.62 -1.67 17.21
N THR A 10 -7.12 -1.28 16.05
CA THR A 10 -7.15 0.13 15.65
C THR A 10 -8.56 0.57 15.24
N LYS A 11 -9.07 1.66 15.82
CA LYS A 11 -10.23 2.40 15.29
C LYS A 11 -9.69 3.35 14.21
N THR A 12 -10.23 3.23 13.00
CA THR A 12 -9.75 3.96 11.81
C THR A 12 -10.87 4.80 11.19
N ASP A 13 -11.00 4.82 9.86
CA ASP A 13 -11.86 5.71 9.11
C ASP A 13 -12.81 4.93 8.20
N GLU A 14 -13.89 5.58 7.76
CA GLU A 14 -14.76 5.13 6.66
C GLU A 14 -15.28 3.67 6.81
N ALA A 15 -15.09 2.82 5.79
CA ALA A 15 -15.67 1.48 5.74
C ALA A 15 -15.12 0.50 6.80
N PRO A 16 -13.79 0.37 7.03
CA PRO A 16 -13.28 -0.49 8.10
C PRO A 16 -13.68 0.01 9.49
N ALA A 17 -13.83 1.33 9.69
CA ALA A 17 -14.38 1.85 10.94
C ALA A 17 -15.81 1.39 11.16
N LEU A 18 -16.69 1.51 10.16
CA LEU A 18 -18.06 0.97 10.23
C LEU A 18 -18.08 -0.54 10.51
N ALA A 19 -17.28 -1.33 9.78
CA ALA A 19 -17.18 -2.77 9.97
C ALA A 19 -16.76 -3.15 11.40
N THR A 20 -15.84 -2.38 12.00
CA THR A 20 -15.39 -2.56 13.39
C THR A 20 -16.54 -2.47 14.39
N TYR A 21 -17.53 -1.58 14.19
CA TYR A 21 -18.72 -1.50 15.07
C TYR A 21 -19.57 -2.77 15.07
N SER A 22 -19.52 -3.56 14.00
CA SER A 22 -20.22 -4.84 13.88
C SER A 22 -19.36 -6.00 14.39
N PHE A 23 -18.10 -6.07 13.97
CA PHE A 23 -17.24 -7.23 14.22
C PHE A 23 -16.59 -7.25 15.60
N LEU A 24 -16.04 -6.12 16.07
CA LEU A 24 -15.28 -6.07 17.32
C LEU A 24 -16.08 -6.54 18.55
N PRO A 25 -17.40 -6.25 18.69
CA PRO A 25 -18.21 -6.82 19.77
C PRO A 25 -18.26 -8.35 19.76
N ILE A 26 -18.30 -8.98 18.59
CA ILE A 26 -18.29 -10.44 18.44
C ILE A 26 -16.94 -10.98 18.92
N VAL A 27 -15.84 -10.42 18.43
CA VAL A 27 -14.49 -10.86 18.82
C VAL A 27 -14.30 -10.75 20.33
N LYS A 28 -14.65 -9.59 20.91
CA LYS A 28 -14.57 -9.37 22.37
C LYS A 28 -15.39 -10.39 23.15
N ALA A 29 -16.62 -10.69 22.71
CA ALA A 29 -17.46 -11.67 23.38
C ALA A 29 -16.85 -13.08 23.35
N TYR A 30 -16.23 -13.47 22.23
CA TYR A 30 -15.62 -14.79 22.07
C TYR A 30 -14.37 -14.96 22.95
N THR A 31 -13.52 -13.94 23.01
CA THR A 31 -12.17 -14.08 23.60
C THR A 31 -12.09 -13.67 25.07
N LYS A 32 -12.92 -12.71 25.52
CA LYS A 32 -12.87 -12.14 26.88
C LYS A 32 -13.00 -13.19 27.99
N PRO A 33 -13.89 -14.20 27.91
CA PRO A 33 -14.02 -15.17 29.00
C PRO A 33 -12.85 -16.15 29.10
N SER A 34 -11.88 -16.08 28.17
CA SER A 34 -10.61 -16.81 28.22
C SER A 34 -9.44 -15.91 28.63
N GLY A 35 -9.71 -14.70 29.13
CA GLY A 35 -8.70 -13.77 29.63
C GLY A 35 -7.95 -12.98 28.55
N ILE A 36 -8.36 -13.07 27.28
CA ILE A 36 -7.75 -12.33 26.17
C ILE A 36 -8.46 -10.99 26.05
N ASN A 37 -7.75 -9.92 26.42
CA ASN A 37 -8.27 -8.56 26.40
C ASN A 37 -8.00 -7.88 25.06
N ILE A 38 -9.01 -7.19 24.53
CA ILE A 38 -8.90 -6.41 23.30
C ILE A 38 -9.20 -4.94 23.62
N GLU A 39 -8.21 -4.08 23.41
CA GLU A 39 -8.30 -2.63 23.60
C GLU A 39 -8.30 -1.93 22.25
N THR A 40 -8.89 -0.73 22.20
CA THR A 40 -8.92 0.07 20.98
C THR A 40 -8.00 1.27 21.08
N LYS A 41 -7.30 1.58 19.98
CA LYS A 41 -6.56 2.84 19.81
C LYS A 41 -7.10 3.59 18.61
N ASP A 42 -7.51 4.83 18.82
CA ASP A 42 -8.10 5.67 17.78
C ASP A 42 -7.01 6.37 16.97
N ILE A 43 -6.85 5.93 15.73
CA ILE A 43 -5.91 6.50 14.77
C ILE A 43 -6.64 7.09 13.55
N SER A 44 -7.95 7.34 13.67
CA SER A 44 -8.74 8.05 12.66
C SER A 44 -8.14 9.42 12.34
N LEU A 45 -8.47 9.97 11.17
CA LEU A 45 -8.08 11.32 10.81
C LEU A 45 -8.59 12.34 11.84
N ALA A 46 -9.84 12.22 12.28
CA ALA A 46 -10.43 13.09 13.28
C ALA A 46 -9.71 12.99 14.63
N GLY A 47 -9.51 11.79 15.17
CA GLY A 47 -8.80 11.56 16.42
C GLY A 47 -7.37 12.12 16.40
N ARG A 48 -6.64 11.93 15.29
CA ARG A 48 -5.29 12.48 15.12
C ARG A 48 -5.27 14.00 15.01
N ILE A 49 -6.26 14.62 14.37
CA ILE A 49 -6.39 16.08 14.35
C ILE A 49 -6.62 16.61 15.77
N LEU A 50 -7.56 16.01 16.51
CA LEU A 50 -7.88 16.45 17.88
C LEU A 50 -6.68 16.31 18.83
N ALA A 51 -5.88 15.25 18.69
CA ALA A 51 -4.67 15.03 19.50
C ALA A 51 -3.59 16.11 19.30
N LEU A 52 -3.58 16.84 18.17
CA LEU A 52 -2.60 17.90 17.89
C LEU A 52 -2.92 19.23 18.57
N PHE A 53 -4.16 19.46 18.99
CA PHE A 53 -4.63 20.75 19.50
C PHE A 53 -5.32 20.66 20.87
N PRO A 54 -4.78 19.94 21.87
CA PRO A 54 -5.42 19.80 23.18
C PRO A 54 -5.66 21.16 23.89
N GLU A 55 -4.87 22.18 23.55
CA GLU A 55 -5.01 23.56 24.01
C GLU A 55 -6.29 24.25 23.52
N ASN A 56 -6.81 23.82 22.36
CA ASN A 56 -8.04 24.35 21.77
C ASN A 56 -9.30 23.57 22.20
N LEU A 57 -9.14 22.51 22.98
CA LEU A 57 -10.21 21.60 23.36
C LEU A 57 -10.63 21.77 24.82
N LYS A 58 -11.94 21.65 25.07
CA LYS A 58 -12.47 21.50 26.43
C LYS A 58 -11.96 20.20 27.07
N PRO A 59 -11.85 20.10 28.40
CA PRO A 59 -11.34 18.89 29.06
C PRO A 59 -12.01 17.57 28.60
N GLU A 60 -13.32 17.59 28.37
CA GLU A 60 -14.13 16.47 27.90
C GLU A 60 -13.97 16.15 26.40
N GLN A 61 -13.46 17.10 25.60
CA GLN A 61 -13.19 16.94 24.17
C GLN A 61 -11.77 16.42 23.90
N ARG A 62 -10.89 16.44 24.90
CA ARG A 62 -9.49 16.03 24.73
C ARG A 62 -9.40 14.53 24.54
N VAL A 63 -8.61 14.14 23.54
CA VAL A 63 -8.28 12.75 23.23
C VAL A 63 -6.80 12.49 23.51
N SER A 64 -6.45 11.23 23.78
CA SER A 64 -5.06 10.79 23.88
C SER A 64 -4.40 10.80 22.49
N ASP A 65 -3.10 11.10 22.42
CA ASP A 65 -2.32 10.85 21.21
C ASP A 65 -2.03 9.34 21.06
N ALA A 66 -3.04 8.62 20.60
CA ALA A 66 -2.98 7.17 20.41
C ALA A 66 -1.93 6.75 19.38
N LEU A 67 -1.57 7.61 18.41
CA LEU A 67 -0.51 7.29 17.45
C LEU A 67 0.87 7.35 18.13
N ALA A 68 1.11 8.33 19.00
CA ALA A 68 2.33 8.38 19.81
C ALA A 68 2.41 7.19 20.78
N GLU A 69 1.32 6.83 21.45
CA GLU A 69 1.29 5.66 22.33
C GLU A 69 1.59 4.36 21.57
N LEU A 70 1.05 4.21 20.35
CA LEU A 70 1.37 3.08 19.49
C LEU A 70 2.82 3.11 18.99
N ALA A 71 3.38 4.30 18.71
CA ALA A 71 4.79 4.47 18.33
C ALA A 71 5.75 3.94 19.40
N ASP A 72 5.37 4.07 20.67
CA ASP A 72 6.12 3.50 21.79
C ASP A 72 5.85 2.01 21.96
N LEU A 73 4.59 1.57 21.77
CA LEU A 73 4.23 0.16 21.89
C LEU A 73 4.94 -0.72 20.86
N VAL A 74 5.05 -0.29 19.59
CA VAL A 74 5.68 -1.10 18.52
C VAL A 74 7.17 -1.38 18.77
N LYS A 75 7.79 -0.66 19.71
CA LYS A 75 9.17 -0.88 20.16
C LYS A 75 9.27 -1.86 21.31
N LYS A 76 8.16 -2.46 21.77
CA LYS A 76 8.12 -3.37 22.91
C LYS A 76 7.80 -4.80 22.47
N PRO A 77 8.36 -5.83 23.13
CA PRO A 77 8.01 -7.24 22.88
C PRO A 77 6.51 -7.51 23.15
N GLU A 78 5.95 -6.68 24.03
CA GLU A 78 4.55 -6.37 24.29
C GLU A 78 3.53 -6.45 23.15
N ALA A 79 3.96 -5.90 22.02
CA ALA A 79 3.04 -5.41 21.02
C ALA A 79 2.29 -6.56 20.33
N ASN A 80 0.97 -6.45 20.29
CA ASN A 80 0.12 -7.26 19.43
C ASN A 80 -0.97 -6.35 18.88
N ILE A 81 -0.81 -5.88 17.65
CA ILE A 81 -1.62 -4.81 17.07
C ILE A 81 -2.28 -5.31 15.79
N ILE A 82 -3.61 -5.33 15.75
CA ILE A 82 -4.39 -5.50 14.52
C ILE A 82 -4.66 -4.12 13.94
N LYS A 83 -4.05 -3.86 12.77
CA LYS A 83 -4.07 -2.57 12.08
C LYS A 83 -4.98 -2.61 10.85
N LEU A 84 -6.10 -1.90 10.93
CA LEU A 84 -7.05 -1.75 9.82
C LEU A 84 -6.61 -0.62 8.88
N PRO A 85 -7.06 -0.59 7.61
CA PRO A 85 -6.84 0.55 6.72
C PRO A 85 -7.35 1.86 7.31
N ASN A 86 -6.60 2.94 7.10
CA ASN A 86 -6.91 4.30 7.56
C ASN A 86 -6.63 5.33 6.46
N ILE A 87 -7.20 6.52 6.58
CA ILE A 87 -7.00 7.61 5.63
C ILE A 87 -5.55 8.13 5.70
N SER A 88 -4.89 8.18 4.55
CA SER A 88 -3.71 9.02 4.31
C SER A 88 -4.18 10.34 3.69
N ALA A 89 -4.44 11.34 4.52
CA ALA A 89 -5.31 12.46 4.11
C ALA A 89 -4.66 13.36 3.05
N SER A 90 -5.41 13.62 1.98
CA SER A 90 -5.15 14.76 1.08
C SER A 90 -5.54 16.07 1.76
N VAL A 91 -5.11 17.21 1.19
CA VAL A 91 -5.50 18.53 1.70
C VAL A 91 -7.03 18.73 1.70
N PRO A 92 -7.79 18.35 0.64
CA PRO A 92 -9.25 18.43 0.68
C PRO A 92 -9.88 17.59 1.79
N GLN A 93 -9.39 16.37 2.04
CA GLN A 93 -9.90 15.52 3.12
C GLN A 93 -9.60 16.13 4.50
N LEU A 94 -8.39 16.66 4.69
CA LEU A 94 -8.01 17.36 5.92
C LEU A 94 -8.94 18.55 6.19
N LYS A 95 -9.16 19.43 5.19
CA LYS A 95 -10.06 20.58 5.33
C LYS A 95 -11.50 20.14 5.63
N ALA A 96 -11.99 19.06 5.01
CA ALA A 96 -13.32 18.52 5.26
C ALA A 96 -13.46 17.99 6.69
N ALA A 97 -12.47 17.25 7.20
CA ALA A 97 -12.44 16.75 8.58
C ALA A 97 -12.38 17.90 9.60
N ILE A 98 -11.56 18.93 9.36
CA ILE A 98 -11.50 20.13 10.21
C ILE A 98 -12.87 20.81 10.27
N LYS A 99 -13.51 20.99 9.11
CA LYS A 99 -14.83 21.64 9.03
C LYS A 99 -15.91 20.83 9.76
N GLU A 100 -15.89 19.51 9.65
CA GLU A 100 -16.82 18.62 10.38
C GLU A 100 -16.61 18.76 11.90
N LEU A 101 -15.37 18.66 12.37
CA LEU A 101 -15.06 18.83 13.79
C LEU A 101 -15.47 20.22 14.31
N GLN A 102 -15.22 21.29 13.55
CA GLN A 102 -15.68 22.63 13.93
C GLN A 102 -17.21 22.70 14.04
N SER A 103 -17.94 22.03 13.15
CA SER A 103 -19.40 21.96 13.22
C SER A 103 -19.93 21.19 14.44
N LEU A 104 -19.12 20.28 14.99
CA LEU A 104 -19.38 19.54 16.24
C LEU A 104 -18.93 20.31 17.50
N GLY A 105 -18.41 21.53 17.34
CA GLY A 105 -18.02 22.41 18.45
C GLY A 105 -16.58 22.24 18.94
N TYR A 106 -15.70 21.60 18.16
CA TYR A 106 -14.26 21.58 18.43
C TYR A 106 -13.60 22.87 17.89
N ALA A 107 -13.02 23.69 18.76
CA ALA A 107 -12.48 25.01 18.42
C ALA A 107 -11.06 24.96 17.80
N ILE A 108 -10.83 24.02 16.87
CA ILE A 108 -9.52 23.81 16.22
C ILE A 108 -9.29 24.80 15.05
N PRO A 109 -8.03 25.20 14.78
CA PRO A 109 -7.71 26.18 13.74
C PRO A 109 -7.89 25.64 12.32
N ASN A 110 -8.09 26.54 11.36
CA ASN A 110 -8.14 26.19 9.93
C ASN A 110 -6.75 25.80 9.39
N TYR A 111 -6.73 25.01 8.32
CA TYR A 111 -5.51 24.72 7.56
C TYR A 111 -5.35 25.73 6.40
N ASN A 112 -4.32 26.58 6.47
CA ASN A 112 -3.92 27.46 5.38
C ASN A 112 -2.81 26.80 4.53
N GLU A 113 -2.99 26.77 3.22
CA GLU A 113 -2.02 26.22 2.27
C GLU A 113 -0.83 27.16 2.03
N GLU A 114 -1.09 28.46 2.09
CA GLU A 114 -0.11 29.53 1.87
C GLU A 114 -0.04 30.38 3.15
N PRO A 115 0.65 29.88 4.20
CA PRO A 115 0.69 30.56 5.48
C PRO A 115 1.58 31.80 5.40
N GLU A 116 1.01 32.97 5.66
CA GLU A 116 1.72 34.25 5.59
C GLU A 116 2.39 34.59 6.92
N THR A 117 1.71 34.27 8.03
CA THR A 117 2.15 34.60 9.38
C THR A 117 2.93 33.46 10.07
N ALA A 118 3.68 33.78 11.13
CA ALA A 118 4.39 32.77 11.91
C ALA A 118 3.45 31.76 12.58
N GLU A 119 2.29 32.22 13.06
CA GLU A 119 1.25 31.38 13.68
C GLU A 119 0.66 30.40 12.65
N GLU A 120 0.31 30.87 11.45
CA GLU A 120 -0.19 30.01 10.39
C GLU A 120 0.85 28.98 9.94
N LYS A 121 2.13 29.36 9.90
CA LYS A 121 3.23 28.43 9.60
C LYS A 121 3.33 27.34 10.67
N GLU A 122 3.20 27.69 11.94
CA GLU A 122 3.20 26.71 13.05
C GLU A 122 2.00 25.76 12.96
N ILE A 123 0.79 26.29 12.72
CA ILE A 123 -0.43 25.48 12.54
C ILE A 123 -0.29 24.55 11.33
N GLN A 124 0.24 25.06 10.21
CA GLN A 124 0.48 24.24 9.02
C GLN A 124 1.48 23.12 9.33
N LEU A 125 2.57 23.40 10.05
CA LEU A 125 3.55 22.39 10.46
C LEU A 125 2.93 21.32 11.36
N LYS A 126 2.03 21.67 12.28
CA LYS A 126 1.27 20.69 13.08
C LYS A 126 0.41 19.80 12.17
N TYR A 127 -0.41 20.38 11.30
CA TYR A 127 -1.26 19.62 10.37
C TYR A 127 -0.47 18.76 9.38
N ASN A 128 0.72 19.19 8.98
CA ASN A 128 1.60 18.42 8.09
C ASN A 128 2.04 17.08 8.71
N LYS A 129 1.95 16.92 10.04
CA LYS A 129 2.20 15.65 10.73
C LYS A 129 1.07 14.63 10.57
N VAL A 130 -0.15 15.07 10.24
CA VAL A 130 -1.34 14.18 10.12
C VAL A 130 -1.82 14.00 8.68
N LYS A 131 -1.40 14.85 7.74
CA LYS A 131 -1.67 14.67 6.30
C LYS A 131 -0.76 13.61 5.67
N GLY A 132 -1.21 12.99 4.58
CA GLY A 132 -0.48 11.90 3.91
C GLY A 132 -0.37 10.64 4.78
N SER A 133 0.61 9.79 4.49
CA SER A 133 0.82 8.52 5.21
C SER A 133 1.51 8.75 6.56
N ALA A 134 0.75 9.25 7.55
CA ALA A 134 1.27 9.56 8.88
C ALA A 134 1.36 8.32 9.80
N VAL A 135 0.49 7.33 9.62
CA VAL A 135 0.38 6.17 10.54
C VAL A 135 1.38 5.07 10.21
N ASN A 136 1.40 4.59 8.97
CA ASN A 136 2.20 3.43 8.59
C ASN A 136 3.70 3.57 8.91
N PRO A 137 4.36 4.73 8.67
CA PRO A 137 5.77 4.88 8.98
C PRO A 137 6.09 4.87 10.48
N VAL A 138 5.09 5.09 11.34
CA VAL A 138 5.23 5.03 12.79
C VAL A 138 5.07 3.60 13.30
N LEU A 139 4.14 2.83 12.70
CA LEU A 139 3.84 1.48 13.18
C LEU A 139 4.77 0.40 12.62
N ARG A 140 5.33 0.61 11.42
CA ARG A 140 6.19 -0.37 10.72
C ARG A 140 7.64 -0.36 11.24
N GLU A 141 7.81 -0.71 12.51
CA GLU A 141 9.11 -0.96 13.17
C GLU A 141 9.55 -2.44 13.02
N GLY A 142 9.31 -3.00 11.84
CA GLY A 142 9.57 -4.39 11.50
C GLY A 142 9.53 -4.61 9.99
N ASN A 143 10.09 -5.73 9.53
CA ASN A 143 10.06 -6.10 8.12
C ASN A 143 8.74 -6.79 7.75
N SER A 144 8.49 -6.96 6.45
CA SER A 144 7.22 -7.48 5.94
C SER A 144 7.29 -9.00 5.73
N ASP A 145 6.33 -9.75 6.27
CA ASP A 145 5.94 -11.10 5.83
C ASP A 145 4.55 -11.00 5.16
N ARG A 146 4.54 -11.00 3.83
CA ARG A 146 3.30 -10.92 3.03
C ARG A 146 3.10 -12.19 2.23
N ARG A 147 1.94 -12.83 2.43
CA ARG A 147 1.63 -14.13 1.80
C ARG A 147 0.13 -14.41 1.73
N ALA A 148 -0.27 -15.21 0.76
CA ALA A 148 -1.64 -15.69 0.68
C ALA A 148 -1.88 -16.69 1.82
N PRO A 149 -2.95 -16.55 2.62
CA PRO A 149 -3.35 -17.61 3.52
C PRO A 149 -3.73 -18.87 2.74
N LYS A 150 -3.45 -20.04 3.32
CA LYS A 150 -3.76 -21.34 2.71
C LYS A 150 -5.25 -21.46 2.35
N ALA A 151 -6.13 -20.97 3.22
CA ALA A 151 -7.57 -20.91 3.01
C ALA A 151 -7.95 -20.19 1.70
N VAL A 152 -7.43 -18.97 1.53
CA VAL A 152 -7.69 -18.14 0.35
C VAL A 152 -7.12 -18.76 -0.91
N LYS A 153 -5.91 -19.35 -0.84
CA LYS A 153 -5.31 -20.05 -1.97
C LYS A 153 -6.13 -21.28 -2.38
N ASN A 154 -6.57 -22.10 -1.42
CA ASN A 154 -7.41 -23.27 -1.69
C ASN A 154 -8.74 -22.87 -2.32
N TYR A 155 -9.37 -21.79 -1.84
CA TYR A 155 -10.58 -21.26 -2.44
C TYR A 155 -10.35 -20.82 -3.88
N ALA A 156 -9.24 -20.11 -4.16
CA ALA A 156 -8.88 -19.69 -5.52
C ALA A 156 -8.65 -20.88 -6.44
N LYS A 157 -8.06 -21.98 -5.93
CA LYS A 157 -7.89 -23.22 -6.70
C LYS A 157 -9.23 -23.88 -7.08
N LYS A 158 -10.18 -23.91 -6.15
CA LYS A 158 -11.54 -24.48 -6.38
C LYS A 158 -12.42 -23.55 -7.22
N ASN A 159 -12.17 -22.24 -7.19
CA ASN A 159 -12.97 -21.20 -7.83
C ASN A 159 -12.04 -20.24 -8.61
N PRO A 160 -11.39 -20.71 -9.69
CA PRO A 160 -10.43 -19.90 -10.43
C PRO A 160 -11.10 -18.65 -11.00
N HIS A 161 -10.44 -17.50 -10.81
CA HIS A 161 -10.90 -16.22 -11.34
C HIS A 161 -10.52 -16.10 -12.82
N SER A 162 -11.08 -15.09 -13.50
CA SER A 162 -10.78 -14.84 -14.91
C SER A 162 -9.33 -14.42 -15.14
N MET A 163 -8.66 -15.10 -16.07
CA MET A 163 -7.34 -14.76 -16.60
C MET A 163 -7.46 -14.59 -18.11
N GLY A 164 -7.04 -13.43 -18.63
CA GLY A 164 -7.10 -13.14 -20.07
C GLY A 164 -6.09 -13.99 -20.83
N ALA A 165 -6.52 -14.61 -21.93
CA ALA A 165 -5.65 -15.45 -22.75
C ALA A 165 -4.49 -14.62 -23.35
N TRP A 166 -3.28 -15.18 -23.31
CA TRP A 166 -2.10 -14.57 -23.91
C TRP A 166 -1.82 -15.14 -25.30
N SER A 167 -1.49 -14.27 -26.24
CA SER A 167 -1.01 -14.64 -27.57
C SER A 167 0.51 -14.49 -27.65
N ALA A 168 1.18 -15.44 -28.29
CA ALA A 168 2.60 -15.34 -28.61
C ALA A 168 2.91 -14.15 -29.54
N ASP A 169 1.93 -13.72 -30.35
CA ASP A 169 2.04 -12.57 -31.26
C ASP A 169 1.72 -11.23 -30.60
N SER A 170 1.46 -11.20 -29.28
CA SER A 170 1.18 -9.95 -28.57
C SER A 170 2.34 -8.97 -28.74
N LYS A 171 2.01 -7.74 -29.12
CA LYS A 171 2.96 -6.63 -29.26
C LYS A 171 3.24 -5.93 -27.93
N THR A 172 2.55 -6.31 -26.85
CA THR A 172 2.73 -5.69 -25.53
C THR A 172 4.14 -5.89 -25.02
N HIS A 173 4.78 -4.83 -24.50
CA HIS A 173 6.12 -4.92 -23.93
C HIS A 173 6.38 -3.77 -22.96
N VAL A 174 7.34 -3.97 -22.07
CA VAL A 174 7.89 -2.90 -21.24
C VAL A 174 8.97 -2.15 -22.00
N SER A 175 8.96 -0.82 -21.87
CA SER A 175 10.03 0.07 -22.33
C SER A 175 10.63 0.80 -21.13
N THR A 176 11.95 0.74 -21.01
CA THR A 176 12.71 1.40 -19.93
C THR A 176 13.98 2.04 -20.49
N MET A 177 14.58 3.00 -19.77
CA MET A 177 15.82 3.65 -20.16
C MET A 177 17.00 2.66 -20.13
N ASP A 178 17.98 2.88 -21.00
CA ASP A 178 19.22 2.10 -21.07
C ASP A 178 20.44 2.83 -20.48
N HIS A 179 20.31 4.13 -20.20
CA HIS A 179 21.30 4.97 -19.54
C HIS A 179 20.65 6.23 -18.96
N GLY A 180 21.33 6.89 -18.03
CA GLY A 180 20.92 8.18 -17.47
C GLY A 180 19.73 8.12 -16.51
N ASP A 181 19.31 6.93 -16.09
CA ASP A 181 18.28 6.70 -15.08
C ASP A 181 18.88 6.51 -13.68
N PHE A 182 18.05 6.23 -12.67
CA PHE A 182 18.57 6.04 -11.31
C PHE A 182 19.41 4.78 -11.18
N PHE A 183 19.08 3.72 -11.92
CA PHE A 183 19.86 2.49 -11.92
C PHE A 183 21.30 2.72 -12.41
N SER A 184 21.46 3.35 -13.57
CA SER A 184 22.76 3.52 -14.23
C SER A 184 23.69 4.53 -13.53
N ASN A 185 23.13 5.48 -12.79
CA ASN A 185 23.88 6.53 -12.10
C ASN A 185 24.15 6.25 -10.60
N GLU A 186 23.71 5.11 -10.08
CA GLU A 186 23.76 4.83 -8.64
C GLU A 186 25.18 4.64 -8.12
N LYS A 187 25.49 5.28 -6.99
CA LYS A 187 26.67 5.01 -6.17
C LYS A 187 26.21 4.73 -4.74
N SER A 188 26.88 3.80 -4.06
CA SER A 188 26.50 3.38 -2.70
C SER A 188 27.70 3.00 -1.84
N ILE A 189 27.61 3.29 -0.55
CA ILE A 189 28.60 2.90 0.46
C ILE A 189 27.92 2.41 1.73
N THR A 190 28.64 1.57 2.49
CA THR A 190 28.33 1.32 3.90
C THR A 190 29.17 2.26 4.76
N VAL A 191 28.53 3.06 5.61
CA VAL A 191 29.22 4.00 6.50
C VAL A 191 29.86 3.22 7.67
N PRO A 192 31.15 3.42 7.96
CA PRO A 192 31.87 2.61 8.95
C PRO A 192 31.70 3.06 10.40
N THR A 193 31.15 4.25 10.64
CA THR A 193 30.87 4.80 11.97
C THR A 193 29.71 5.79 11.88
N ALA A 194 28.89 5.86 12.94
CA ALA A 194 27.84 6.87 13.05
C ALA A 194 28.41 8.29 12.87
N ARG A 195 27.71 9.12 12.09
CA ARG A 195 28.12 10.49 11.76
C ARG A 195 26.94 11.29 11.22
N ASP A 196 27.04 12.61 11.26
CA ASP A 196 26.13 13.49 10.52
C ASP A 196 26.73 13.82 9.15
N VAL A 197 25.88 13.93 8.14
CA VAL A 197 26.25 14.39 6.80
C VAL A 197 25.33 15.52 6.35
N LYS A 198 25.84 16.36 5.44
CA LYS A 198 25.06 17.37 4.72
C LYS A 198 25.04 17.06 3.22
N ILE A 199 24.02 17.55 2.53
CA ILE A 199 23.90 17.45 1.07
C ILE A 199 24.10 18.85 0.49
N GLU A 200 25.17 19.00 -0.29
CA GLU A 200 25.63 20.26 -0.86
C GLU A 200 25.53 20.22 -2.39
N PHE A 201 25.14 21.33 -2.99
CA PHE A 201 25.22 21.55 -4.43
C PHE A 201 26.24 22.66 -4.72
N THR A 202 27.12 22.43 -5.68
CA THR A 202 28.06 23.42 -6.19
C THR A 202 27.76 23.66 -7.67
N ASN A 203 27.42 24.90 -8.05
CA ASN A 203 27.17 25.24 -9.45
C ASN A 203 28.48 25.35 -10.26
N GLN A 204 28.38 25.54 -11.57
CA GLN A 204 29.54 25.68 -12.46
C GLN A 204 30.43 26.91 -12.15
N ASN A 205 29.91 27.91 -11.44
CA ASN A 205 30.67 29.09 -11.00
C ASN A 205 31.39 28.88 -9.66
N GLY A 206 31.21 27.72 -9.02
CA GLY A 206 31.78 27.42 -7.70
C GLY A 206 30.94 27.93 -6.53
N GLU A 207 29.75 28.47 -6.77
CA GLU A 207 28.82 28.88 -5.71
C GLU A 207 28.19 27.65 -5.06
N VAL A 208 28.11 27.68 -3.73
CA VAL A 208 27.67 26.57 -2.91
C VAL A 208 26.29 26.86 -2.34
N SER A 209 25.36 25.92 -2.48
CA SER A 209 24.07 25.93 -1.79
C SER A 209 23.84 24.60 -1.05
N ILE A 210 23.12 24.66 0.06
CA ILE A 210 22.80 23.48 0.85
C ILE A 210 21.41 22.97 0.47
N LEU A 211 21.36 21.74 -0.06
CA LEU A 211 20.10 21.05 -0.35
C LEU A 211 19.52 20.45 0.94
N LYS A 212 20.38 19.99 1.86
CA LYS A 212 19.98 19.50 3.18
C LYS A 212 21.08 19.65 4.22
N GLU A 213 20.78 20.39 5.28
CA GLU A 213 21.73 20.73 6.35
C GLU A 213 22.22 19.52 7.14
N LYS A 214 21.34 18.55 7.43
CA LYS A 214 21.68 17.41 8.28
C LYS A 214 20.92 16.15 7.92
N VAL A 215 21.66 15.06 7.81
CA VAL A 215 21.19 13.67 7.78
C VAL A 215 22.05 12.88 8.76
N SER A 216 21.43 12.34 9.81
CA SER A 216 22.14 11.50 10.78
C SER A 216 22.21 10.06 10.28
N LEU A 217 23.43 9.52 10.26
CA LEU A 217 23.74 8.16 9.83
C LEU A 217 24.21 7.33 11.01
N LEU A 218 23.78 6.07 11.07
CA LEU A 218 24.18 5.09 12.06
C LEU A 218 25.43 4.32 11.60
N ASP A 219 26.09 3.67 12.56
CA ASP A 219 27.14 2.72 12.27
C ASP A 219 26.62 1.57 11.39
N GLY A 220 27.35 1.26 10.32
CA GLY A 220 26.98 0.23 9.37
C GLY A 220 25.78 0.57 8.48
N GLU A 221 25.23 1.79 8.51
CA GLU A 221 24.14 2.21 7.62
C GLU A 221 24.62 2.25 6.17
N VAL A 222 23.80 1.76 5.24
CA VAL A 222 24.05 1.86 3.80
C VAL A 222 23.37 3.13 3.28
N ILE A 223 24.11 3.91 2.52
CA ILE A 223 23.60 5.10 1.83
C ILE A 223 23.89 5.03 0.34
N ASP A 224 22.98 5.58 -0.44
CA ASP A 224 23.07 5.59 -1.90
C ASP A 224 22.74 6.99 -2.42
N ALA A 225 23.43 7.41 -3.47
CA ALA A 225 23.16 8.63 -4.21
C ALA A 225 23.02 8.30 -5.69
N THR A 226 21.99 8.86 -6.32
CA THR A 226 21.70 8.64 -7.73
C THR A 226 20.90 9.80 -8.30
N PHE A 227 20.80 9.88 -9.63
CA PHE A 227 19.97 10.86 -10.32
C PHE A 227 19.41 10.31 -11.63
N MET A 228 18.26 10.84 -12.05
CA MET A 228 17.71 10.65 -13.38
C MET A 228 17.97 11.91 -14.21
N SER A 229 18.69 11.72 -15.32
CA SER A 229 18.98 12.79 -16.27
C SER A 229 17.71 13.18 -17.02
N LYS A 230 17.31 14.45 -16.91
CA LYS A 230 16.18 14.99 -17.67
C LYS A 230 16.38 14.81 -19.17
N LYS A 231 17.59 15.10 -19.65
CA LYS A 231 17.93 15.02 -21.07
C LYS A 231 17.78 13.59 -21.60
N ALA A 232 18.31 12.61 -20.87
CA ALA A 232 18.17 11.19 -21.24
C ALA A 232 16.71 10.74 -21.18
N LEU A 233 15.96 11.14 -20.15
CA LEU A 233 14.55 10.83 -19.98
C LEU A 233 13.69 11.39 -21.14
N VAL A 234 13.83 12.67 -21.47
CA VAL A 234 13.07 13.30 -22.57
C VAL A 234 13.39 12.63 -23.90
N SER A 235 14.67 12.38 -24.19
CA SER A 235 15.08 11.67 -25.42
C SER A 235 14.49 10.25 -25.49
N PHE A 236 14.49 9.53 -24.37
CA PHE A 236 13.85 8.22 -24.26
C PHE A 236 12.35 8.31 -24.52
N LEU A 237 11.64 9.26 -23.91
CA LEU A 237 10.20 9.45 -24.06
C LEU A 237 9.83 9.80 -25.50
N GLU A 238 10.53 10.74 -26.15
CA GLU A 238 10.32 11.10 -27.56
C GLU A 238 10.44 9.84 -28.46
N LYS A 239 11.48 9.03 -28.22
CA LYS A 239 11.68 7.76 -28.94
C LYS A 239 10.55 6.77 -28.68
N GLN A 240 10.08 6.62 -27.44
CA GLN A 240 9.03 5.66 -27.09
C GLN A 240 7.66 6.06 -27.63
N ILE A 241 7.34 7.36 -27.63
CA ILE A 241 6.09 7.90 -28.19
C ILE A 241 6.05 7.62 -29.70
N LYS A 242 7.14 7.91 -30.40
CA LYS A 242 7.27 7.61 -31.83
C LYS A 242 7.16 6.10 -32.12
N ASP A 243 7.88 5.26 -31.38
CA ASP A 243 7.86 3.80 -31.57
C ASP A 243 6.48 3.19 -31.27
N ALA A 244 5.75 3.70 -30.28
CA ALA A 244 4.38 3.26 -30.00
C ALA A 244 3.44 3.54 -31.19
N LYS A 245 3.58 4.72 -31.82
CA LYS A 245 2.79 5.10 -32.99
C LYS A 245 3.10 4.19 -34.18
N GLU A 246 4.39 4.01 -34.47
CA GLU A 246 4.86 3.15 -35.58
C GLU A 246 4.39 1.69 -35.43
N LYS A 247 4.34 1.17 -34.19
CA LYS A 247 3.90 -0.20 -33.91
C LYS A 247 2.39 -0.35 -33.75
N ASN A 248 1.65 0.76 -33.71
CA ASN A 248 0.22 0.84 -33.44
C ASN A 248 -0.16 0.13 -32.13
N VAL A 249 0.51 0.49 -31.05
CA VAL A 249 0.23 0.03 -29.67
C VAL A 249 -0.07 1.23 -28.78
N LEU A 250 -0.87 1.02 -27.73
CA LEU A 250 -1.17 2.08 -26.77
C LEU A 250 0.10 2.52 -26.06
N PHE A 251 0.33 3.83 -25.97
CA PHE A 251 1.30 4.39 -25.04
C PHE A 251 0.69 4.40 -23.63
N SER A 252 1.40 3.78 -22.67
CA SER A 252 1.04 3.86 -21.26
C SER A 252 2.29 4.14 -20.41
N LEU A 253 2.13 4.94 -19.37
CA LEU A 253 3.13 5.33 -18.40
C LEU A 253 2.73 4.79 -17.02
N HIS A 254 3.64 4.06 -16.39
CA HIS A 254 3.39 3.39 -15.12
C HIS A 254 4.37 3.90 -14.06
N MET A 255 3.85 4.69 -13.11
CA MET A 255 4.64 5.37 -12.08
C MET A 255 4.03 5.13 -10.68
N LYS A 256 4.62 5.68 -9.63
CA LYS A 256 4.11 5.60 -8.25
C LYS A 256 4.02 6.98 -7.60
N ALA A 257 3.41 7.94 -8.30
CA ALA A 257 3.39 9.36 -7.95
C ALA A 257 2.83 9.70 -6.56
N THR A 258 1.93 8.88 -6.01
CA THR A 258 1.38 9.09 -4.66
C THR A 258 2.38 8.78 -3.55
N MET A 259 3.20 7.74 -3.74
CA MET A 259 4.21 7.33 -2.75
C MET A 259 5.52 8.08 -2.99
N MET A 260 6.01 8.06 -4.23
CA MET A 260 7.21 8.78 -4.66
C MET A 260 6.90 10.26 -4.93
N LYS A 261 6.39 10.95 -3.90
CA LYS A 261 5.75 12.28 -3.96
C LYS A 261 6.61 13.44 -4.50
N VAL A 262 7.90 13.22 -4.76
CA VAL A 262 8.80 14.24 -5.34
C VAL A 262 9.25 13.81 -6.73
N SER A 263 9.93 12.66 -6.86
CA SER A 263 10.52 12.21 -8.12
C SER A 263 9.47 11.94 -9.20
N ASP A 264 8.45 11.16 -8.87
CA ASP A 264 7.54 10.61 -9.88
C ASP A 264 6.61 11.67 -10.48
N PRO A 265 6.08 12.66 -9.73
CA PRO A 265 5.37 13.80 -10.32
C PRO A 265 6.22 14.58 -11.34
N ILE A 266 7.53 14.78 -11.07
CA ILE A 266 8.43 15.47 -12.01
C ILE A 266 8.62 14.64 -13.29
N ILE A 267 8.89 13.33 -13.14
CA ILE A 267 9.04 12.42 -14.29
C ILE A 267 7.74 12.35 -15.10
N PHE A 268 6.59 12.34 -14.43
CA PHE A 268 5.27 12.39 -15.07
C PHE A 268 5.07 13.70 -15.84
N GLY A 269 5.44 14.85 -15.25
CA GLY A 269 5.42 16.14 -15.90
C GLY A 269 6.28 16.18 -17.17
N TYR A 270 7.46 15.55 -17.15
CA TYR A 270 8.29 15.38 -18.34
C TYR A 270 7.63 14.50 -19.41
N ALA A 271 6.92 13.44 -19.03
CA ALA A 271 6.15 12.64 -19.98
C ALA A 271 4.98 13.41 -20.61
N VAL A 272 4.25 14.20 -19.82
CA VAL A 272 3.15 15.06 -20.30
C VAL A 272 3.67 16.11 -21.29
N THR A 273 4.70 16.85 -20.90
CA THR A 273 5.28 17.91 -21.73
C THR A 273 5.94 17.34 -22.99
N THR A 274 6.54 16.15 -22.93
CA THR A 274 7.10 15.49 -24.13
C THR A 274 6.00 15.02 -25.08
N PHE A 275 4.88 14.48 -24.56
CA PHE A 275 3.77 14.03 -25.39
C PHE A 275 3.04 15.18 -26.09
N PHE A 276 2.79 16.28 -25.37
CA PHE A 276 2.10 17.46 -25.87
C PHE A 276 3.05 18.61 -26.20
N LYS A 277 4.27 18.29 -26.66
CA LYS A 277 5.36 19.24 -26.88
C LYS A 277 4.91 20.47 -27.69
N ASP A 278 4.26 20.24 -28.82
CA ASP A 278 3.80 21.32 -29.71
C ASP A 278 2.81 22.28 -29.02
N VAL A 279 1.96 21.76 -28.11
CA VAL A 279 1.03 22.59 -27.32
C VAL A 279 1.79 23.44 -26.31
N PHE A 280 2.71 22.84 -25.57
CA PHE A 280 3.47 23.55 -24.53
C PHE A 280 4.45 24.56 -25.11
N GLU A 281 5.04 24.29 -26.28
CA GLU A 281 5.93 25.23 -26.97
C GLU A 281 5.15 26.39 -27.59
N LYS A 282 4.03 26.12 -28.27
CA LYS A 282 3.23 27.16 -28.94
C LYS A 282 2.53 28.09 -27.95
N HIS A 283 2.06 27.57 -26.81
CA HIS A 283 1.24 28.32 -25.83
C HIS A 283 1.96 28.61 -24.51
N SER A 284 3.30 28.58 -24.51
CA SER A 284 4.10 28.66 -23.28
C SER A 284 3.78 29.85 -22.38
N GLU A 285 3.56 31.03 -22.97
CA GLU A 285 3.25 32.25 -22.23
C GLU A 285 1.88 32.15 -21.53
N VAL A 286 0.83 31.78 -22.26
CA VAL A 286 -0.54 31.63 -21.74
C VAL A 286 -0.60 30.52 -20.67
N ILE A 287 0.07 29.39 -20.91
CA ILE A 287 0.13 28.27 -19.97
C ILE A 287 0.81 28.70 -18.65
N LYS A 288 1.88 29.50 -18.75
CA LYS A 288 2.58 30.05 -17.58
C LYS A 288 1.72 31.05 -16.82
N GLU A 289 1.02 31.95 -17.51
CA GLU A 289 0.11 32.92 -16.89
C GLU A 289 -1.06 32.25 -16.15
N LEU A 290 -1.58 31.15 -16.69
CA LEU A 290 -2.59 30.33 -16.02
C LEU A 290 -2.05 29.58 -14.80
N GLY A 291 -0.73 29.56 -14.61
CA GLY A 291 -0.06 28.85 -13.51
C GLY A 291 -0.24 27.34 -13.60
N VAL A 292 -0.26 26.76 -14.81
CA VAL A 292 -0.39 25.30 -15.02
C VAL A 292 0.79 24.57 -14.37
N ASP A 293 0.49 23.55 -13.58
CA ASP A 293 1.46 22.66 -12.95
C ASP A 293 1.37 21.27 -13.59
N VAL A 294 2.28 21.02 -14.53
CA VAL A 294 2.34 19.77 -15.29
C VAL A 294 2.65 18.55 -14.43
N ASN A 295 3.21 18.74 -13.23
CA ASN A 295 3.45 17.64 -12.29
C ASN A 295 2.15 17.10 -11.69
N ASN A 296 1.05 17.87 -11.78
CA ASN A 296 -0.31 17.41 -11.47
C ASN A 296 -1.00 16.74 -12.68
N GLY A 297 -0.30 16.61 -13.79
CA GLY A 297 -0.73 15.94 -15.01
C GLY A 297 -1.44 16.85 -16.01
N PHE A 298 -1.75 16.27 -17.18
CA PHE A 298 -2.39 16.99 -18.28
C PHE A 298 -3.79 17.52 -17.91
N GLY A 299 -4.45 16.90 -16.93
CA GLY A 299 -5.75 17.36 -16.43
C GLY A 299 -5.71 18.77 -15.82
N ASP A 300 -4.56 19.20 -15.27
CA ASP A 300 -4.39 20.55 -14.72
C ASP A 300 -4.47 21.62 -15.82
N LEU A 301 -3.84 21.36 -16.98
CA LEU A 301 -3.98 22.21 -18.17
C LEU A 301 -5.45 22.25 -18.63
N ILE A 302 -6.10 21.09 -18.78
CA ILE A 302 -7.50 21.00 -19.22
C ILE A 302 -8.45 21.78 -18.31
N ALA A 303 -8.20 21.76 -17.00
CA ALA A 303 -9.00 22.51 -16.03
C ALA A 303 -8.76 24.03 -16.14
N LYS A 304 -7.50 24.46 -16.26
CA LYS A 304 -7.14 25.89 -16.26
C LYS A 304 -7.47 26.60 -17.56
N ILE A 305 -7.43 25.93 -18.72
CA ILE A 305 -7.85 26.55 -19.98
C ILE A 305 -9.34 26.90 -20.03
N GLN A 306 -10.16 26.36 -19.11
CA GLN A 306 -11.59 26.69 -19.04
C GLN A 306 -11.85 28.15 -18.65
N SER A 307 -10.90 28.83 -18.00
CA SER A 307 -11.02 30.25 -17.65
C SER A 307 -10.60 31.21 -18.76
N LEU A 308 -10.10 30.70 -19.89
CA LEU A 308 -9.67 31.52 -21.02
C LEU A 308 -10.86 32.03 -21.87
N PRO A 309 -10.67 33.12 -22.62
CA PRO A 309 -11.56 33.51 -23.71
C PRO A 309 -11.81 32.35 -24.69
N ALA A 310 -13.02 32.30 -25.25
CA ALA A 310 -13.48 31.15 -26.05
C ALA A 310 -12.62 30.87 -27.29
N ASP A 311 -12.09 31.91 -27.93
CA ASP A 311 -11.19 31.83 -29.08
C ASP A 311 -9.83 31.23 -28.68
N LYS A 312 -9.23 31.69 -27.57
CA LYS A 312 -7.98 31.16 -27.05
C LYS A 312 -8.10 29.73 -26.54
N LYS A 313 -9.20 29.43 -25.85
CA LYS A 313 -9.52 28.05 -25.45
C LYS A 313 -9.64 27.13 -26.67
N ALA A 314 -10.40 27.54 -27.69
CA ALA A 314 -10.60 26.75 -28.90
C ALA A 314 -9.30 26.53 -29.69
N GLU A 315 -8.41 27.53 -29.72
CA GLU A 315 -7.07 27.41 -30.32
C GLU A 315 -6.25 26.31 -29.62
N ILE A 316 -6.16 26.34 -28.29
CA ILE A 316 -5.42 25.35 -27.51
C ILE A 316 -6.04 23.96 -27.63
N GLU A 317 -7.38 23.85 -27.57
CA GLU A 317 -8.09 22.57 -27.74
C GLU A 317 -7.86 21.95 -29.13
N ALA A 318 -7.75 22.78 -30.18
CA ALA A 318 -7.44 22.31 -31.53
C ALA A 318 -5.99 21.79 -31.65
N ASP A 319 -5.03 22.45 -31.01
CA ASP A 319 -3.63 21.99 -31.00
C ASP A 319 -3.46 20.71 -30.16
N ILE A 320 -4.21 20.58 -29.05
CA ILE A 320 -4.29 19.34 -28.26
C ILE A 320 -4.82 18.19 -29.13
N LYS A 321 -5.91 18.42 -29.85
CA LYS A 321 -6.48 17.43 -30.76
C LYS A 321 -5.47 17.02 -31.84
N THR A 322 -4.76 18.00 -32.41
CA THR A 322 -3.71 17.75 -33.40
C THR A 322 -2.58 16.90 -32.81
N CYS A 323 -2.15 17.15 -31.57
CA CYS A 323 -1.17 16.31 -30.89
C CYS A 323 -1.66 14.87 -30.70
N LEU A 324 -2.92 14.67 -30.32
CA LEU A 324 -3.50 13.33 -30.17
C LEU A 324 -3.60 12.58 -31.51
N GLU A 325 -4.00 13.26 -32.59
CA GLU A 325 -4.06 12.69 -33.94
C GLU A 325 -2.67 12.37 -34.50
N ASN A 326 -1.66 13.18 -34.16
CA ASN A 326 -0.28 12.99 -34.57
C ASN A 326 0.53 12.08 -33.64
N GLY A 327 0.04 11.74 -32.45
CA GLY A 327 0.67 10.85 -31.49
C GLY A 327 0.24 9.37 -31.67
N PRO A 328 0.75 8.47 -30.82
CA PRO A 328 0.10 7.19 -30.57
C PRO A 328 -1.18 7.37 -29.75
N ASP A 329 -2.09 6.40 -29.86
CA ASP A 329 -3.20 6.29 -28.91
C ASP A 329 -2.66 6.10 -27.48
N ILE A 330 -3.30 6.75 -26.50
CA ILE A 330 -2.92 6.66 -25.08
C ILE A 330 -3.86 5.69 -24.37
N ALA A 331 -3.34 4.91 -23.42
CA ALA A 331 -4.18 4.12 -22.53
C ALA A 331 -5.17 5.00 -21.73
N MET A 332 -6.39 4.50 -21.54
CA MET A 332 -7.48 5.23 -20.88
C MET A 332 -7.69 4.76 -19.45
N VAL A 333 -7.89 5.71 -18.54
CA VAL A 333 -8.43 5.48 -17.20
C VAL A 333 -9.96 5.42 -17.26
N ASN A 334 -10.56 6.29 -18.07
CA ASN A 334 -11.99 6.30 -18.35
C ASN A 334 -12.24 6.79 -19.79
N SER A 335 -12.52 5.86 -20.71
CA SER A 335 -12.76 6.16 -22.13
C SER A 335 -13.98 7.04 -22.35
N ASP A 336 -15.08 6.80 -21.62
CA ASP A 336 -16.34 7.54 -21.77
C ASP A 336 -16.21 9.03 -21.43
N LYS A 337 -15.24 9.36 -20.57
CA LYS A 337 -14.95 10.74 -20.13
C LYS A 337 -13.69 11.33 -20.78
N GLY A 338 -13.03 10.60 -21.68
CA GLY A 338 -11.78 11.05 -22.29
C GLY A 338 -10.59 11.13 -21.31
N ILE A 339 -10.67 10.49 -20.14
CA ILE A 339 -9.60 10.54 -19.14
C ILE A 339 -8.51 9.54 -19.52
N THR A 340 -7.39 10.06 -19.99
CA THR A 340 -6.20 9.30 -20.39
C THR A 340 -5.28 9.01 -19.20
N ASN A 341 -4.34 8.10 -19.39
CA ASN A 341 -3.27 7.79 -18.46
C ASN A 341 -2.37 9.01 -18.11
N LEU A 342 -2.34 10.05 -18.95
CA LEU A 342 -1.57 11.27 -18.70
C LEU A 342 -2.37 12.36 -17.95
N HIS A 343 -3.65 12.13 -17.62
CA HIS A 343 -4.49 13.15 -16.98
C HIS A 343 -4.08 13.43 -15.54
N VAL A 344 -3.93 12.39 -14.70
CA VAL A 344 -3.64 12.51 -13.27
C VAL A 344 -2.55 11.50 -12.88
N PRO A 345 -1.43 11.94 -12.27
CA PRO A 345 -0.29 11.07 -11.94
C PRO A 345 -0.63 9.89 -11.03
N SER A 346 -1.68 10.02 -10.22
CA SER A 346 -2.10 9.00 -9.25
C SER A 346 -3.09 7.96 -9.79
N ASP A 347 -3.60 8.12 -11.02
CA ASP A 347 -4.65 7.24 -11.54
C ASP A 347 -4.10 5.87 -11.99
N VAL A 348 -2.87 5.84 -12.52
CA VAL A 348 -2.21 4.62 -13.00
C VAL A 348 -0.95 4.36 -12.18
N ILE A 349 -1.10 3.54 -11.14
CA ILE A 349 -0.03 3.22 -10.19
C ILE A 349 0.61 1.89 -10.59
N ILE A 350 1.93 1.87 -10.78
CA ILE A 350 2.70 0.77 -11.40
C ILE A 350 2.44 -0.61 -10.78
N ASP A 351 2.42 -0.70 -9.45
CA ASP A 351 2.21 -1.94 -8.70
C ASP A 351 0.84 -2.56 -8.92
N ALA A 352 -0.22 -1.77 -9.10
CA ALA A 352 -1.56 -2.26 -9.41
C ALA A 352 -1.83 -2.38 -10.91
N SER A 353 -1.36 -1.42 -11.70
CA SER A 353 -1.65 -1.30 -13.13
C SER A 353 -0.90 -2.34 -13.97
N MET A 354 0.36 -2.67 -13.64
CA MET A 354 1.12 -3.67 -14.37
C MET A 354 0.52 -5.08 -14.20
N PRO A 355 0.20 -5.57 -12.98
CA PRO A 355 -0.48 -6.85 -12.84
C PRO A 355 -1.88 -6.88 -13.45
N ALA A 356 -2.64 -5.78 -13.38
CA ALA A 356 -3.95 -5.69 -14.02
C ALA A 356 -3.86 -5.84 -15.55
N MET A 357 -2.88 -5.16 -16.17
CA MET A 357 -2.59 -5.28 -17.60
C MET A 357 -2.12 -6.71 -17.95
N ILE A 358 -1.20 -7.29 -17.16
CA ILE A 358 -0.69 -8.65 -17.39
C ILE A 358 -1.82 -9.69 -17.29
N ARG A 359 -2.68 -9.58 -16.28
CA ARG A 359 -3.85 -10.45 -16.10
C ARG A 359 -4.85 -10.32 -17.27
N THR A 360 -4.96 -9.15 -17.88
CA THR A 360 -5.94 -8.84 -18.93
C THR A 360 -5.30 -9.01 -20.32
N SER A 361 -4.70 -10.18 -20.57
CA SER A 361 -4.06 -10.52 -21.86
C SER A 361 -2.89 -9.60 -22.28
N GLY A 362 -2.31 -8.85 -21.35
CA GLY A 362 -1.31 -7.84 -21.68
C GLY A 362 -1.90 -6.56 -22.28
N LYS A 363 -3.18 -6.25 -22.03
CA LYS A 363 -3.89 -5.15 -22.71
C LYS A 363 -4.37 -4.06 -21.75
N MET A 364 -4.55 -2.87 -22.31
CA MET A 364 -5.20 -1.73 -21.65
C MET A 364 -6.32 -1.18 -22.54
N TRP A 365 -7.15 -0.30 -21.98
CA TRP A 365 -8.31 0.28 -22.68
C TRP A 365 -7.88 1.43 -23.59
N ASN A 366 -8.34 1.42 -24.85
CA ASN A 366 -8.16 2.52 -25.79
C ASN A 366 -9.33 3.54 -25.70
N ALA A 367 -9.28 4.60 -26.51
CA ALA A 367 -10.29 5.66 -26.53
C ALA A 367 -11.71 5.17 -26.89
N LYS A 368 -11.84 4.00 -27.54
CA LYS A 368 -13.12 3.37 -27.89
C LYS A 368 -13.68 2.47 -26.78
N GLY A 369 -12.97 2.33 -25.66
CA GLY A 369 -13.35 1.41 -24.60
C GLY A 369 -13.08 -0.06 -24.95
N GLU A 370 -12.09 -0.32 -25.81
CA GLU A 370 -11.70 -1.67 -26.23
C GLU A 370 -10.28 -2.01 -25.73
N LEU A 371 -10.02 -3.29 -25.47
CA LEU A 371 -8.70 -3.77 -25.03
C LEU A 371 -7.72 -3.85 -26.20
N GLN A 372 -6.54 -3.23 -26.05
CA GLN A 372 -5.49 -3.17 -27.06
C GLN A 372 -4.10 -3.41 -26.43
N ASP A 373 -3.19 -4.00 -27.21
CA ASP A 373 -1.79 -4.19 -26.82
C ASP A 373 -1.12 -2.84 -26.52
N THR A 374 -0.18 -2.83 -25.59
CA THR A 374 0.39 -1.59 -25.04
C THR A 374 1.90 -1.64 -24.89
N LYS A 375 2.55 -0.50 -25.12
CA LYS A 375 3.89 -0.21 -24.65
C LYS A 375 3.80 0.36 -23.23
N ALA A 376 4.13 -0.46 -22.25
CA ALA A 376 4.22 -0.06 -20.85
C ALA A 376 5.56 0.63 -20.57
N VAL A 377 5.54 1.96 -20.56
CA VAL A 377 6.71 2.79 -20.28
C VAL A 377 6.93 2.86 -18.76
N ILE A 378 8.08 2.39 -18.33
CA ILE A 378 8.60 2.45 -16.96
C ILE A 378 10.02 3.05 -17.09
N PRO A 379 10.20 4.38 -16.93
CA PRO A 379 11.45 5.03 -17.29
C PRO A 379 12.68 4.46 -16.58
N ASP A 380 12.61 4.29 -15.25
CA ASP A 380 13.72 3.73 -14.48
C ASP A 380 13.84 2.21 -14.64
N SER A 381 15.06 1.73 -14.87
CA SER A 381 15.33 0.33 -15.18
C SER A 381 15.55 -0.56 -13.96
N SER A 382 15.64 -0.01 -12.75
CA SER A 382 15.91 -0.77 -11.52
C SER A 382 14.94 -1.94 -11.31
N TYR A 383 13.67 -1.73 -11.68
CA TYR A 383 12.58 -2.70 -11.43
C TYR A 383 11.78 -3.07 -12.68
N ALA A 384 11.98 -2.39 -13.82
CA ALA A 384 11.21 -2.61 -15.04
C ALA A 384 11.38 -4.05 -15.60
N GLY A 385 12.56 -4.64 -15.43
CA GLY A 385 12.90 -5.96 -15.94
C GLY A 385 11.98 -7.08 -15.46
N ILE A 386 11.46 -7.01 -14.22
CA ILE A 386 10.61 -8.07 -13.67
C ILE A 386 9.30 -8.21 -14.47
N TYR A 387 8.72 -7.08 -14.87
CA TYR A 387 7.48 -7.06 -15.65
C TYR A 387 7.72 -7.48 -17.09
N LYS A 388 8.87 -7.09 -17.67
CA LYS A 388 9.29 -7.55 -18.99
C LYS A 388 9.37 -9.08 -19.03
N VAL A 389 10.10 -9.69 -18.10
CA VAL A 389 10.23 -11.15 -18.00
C VAL A 389 8.87 -11.81 -17.80
N THR A 390 7.99 -11.25 -16.97
CA THR A 390 6.64 -11.80 -16.75
C THR A 390 5.79 -11.76 -18.02
N ILE A 391 5.84 -10.67 -18.78
CA ILE A 391 5.13 -10.54 -20.06
C ILE A 391 5.66 -11.55 -21.08
N ASP A 392 6.99 -11.64 -21.22
CA ASP A 392 7.62 -12.58 -22.16
C ASP A 392 7.33 -14.04 -21.78
N PHE A 393 7.27 -14.34 -20.48
CA PHE A 393 6.85 -15.64 -19.97
C PHE A 393 5.40 -15.97 -20.36
N CYS A 394 4.46 -15.03 -20.16
CA CYS A 394 3.06 -15.23 -20.54
C CYS A 394 2.86 -15.37 -22.05
N LYS A 395 3.60 -14.63 -22.87
CA LYS A 395 3.58 -14.82 -24.34
C LYS A 395 4.02 -16.23 -24.74
N LYS A 396 5.05 -16.77 -24.07
CA LYS A 396 5.62 -18.09 -24.36
C LYS A 396 4.77 -19.24 -23.82
N HIS A 397 4.16 -19.07 -22.64
CA HIS A 397 3.52 -20.16 -21.90
C HIS A 397 2.00 -20.03 -21.77
N GLY A 398 1.41 -18.94 -22.27
CA GLY A 398 0.01 -18.60 -22.03
C GLY A 398 -0.21 -17.94 -20.67
N ALA A 399 -1.47 -17.70 -20.32
CA ALA A 399 -1.83 -17.16 -19.02
C ALA A 399 -1.57 -18.18 -17.89
N PHE A 400 -1.32 -17.69 -16.67
CA PHE A 400 -1.28 -18.53 -15.48
C PHE A 400 -2.65 -19.19 -15.22
N ASP A 401 -2.62 -20.38 -14.62
CA ASP A 401 -3.81 -21.11 -14.19
C ASP A 401 -3.95 -21.08 -12.64
N PRO A 402 -4.87 -20.29 -12.09
CA PRO A 402 -5.10 -20.21 -10.65
C PRO A 402 -5.49 -21.55 -10.00
N ALA A 403 -6.00 -22.51 -10.76
CA ALA A 403 -6.37 -23.83 -10.25
C ALA A 403 -5.16 -24.68 -9.84
N THR A 404 -4.04 -24.50 -10.53
CA THR A 404 -2.86 -25.37 -10.41
C THR A 404 -1.60 -24.65 -9.94
N MET A 405 -1.49 -23.34 -10.19
CA MET A 405 -0.27 -22.58 -9.91
C MET A 405 0.11 -22.57 -8.42
N GLY A 406 1.42 -22.54 -8.17
CA GLY A 406 2.03 -22.34 -6.85
C GLY A 406 1.81 -20.93 -6.31
N THR A 407 2.55 -20.56 -5.27
CA THR A 407 2.51 -19.22 -4.68
C THR A 407 3.89 -18.59 -4.52
N SER A 408 3.96 -17.26 -4.59
CA SER A 408 5.17 -16.50 -4.22
C SER A 408 4.91 -15.57 -3.03
N PRO A 409 5.13 -16.06 -1.79
CA PRO A 409 5.28 -15.20 -0.62
C PRO A 409 6.41 -14.18 -0.77
N ASN A 410 6.35 -13.10 -0.01
CA ASN A 410 7.39 -12.08 0.03
C ASN A 410 7.85 -11.80 1.46
N VAL A 411 9.17 -11.76 1.63
CA VAL A 411 9.86 -11.21 2.79
C VAL A 411 10.52 -9.90 2.39
N GLY A 412 9.93 -8.79 2.82
CA GLY A 412 10.29 -7.45 2.35
C GLY A 412 11.02 -6.62 3.39
N LEU A 413 12.18 -6.08 3.03
CA LEU A 413 12.90 -5.08 3.82
C LEU A 413 12.11 -3.77 3.80
N MET A 414 11.68 -3.28 4.96
CA MET A 414 10.91 -2.02 5.03
C MET A 414 11.06 -1.25 6.34
N ALA A 415 11.58 -1.88 7.40
CA ALA A 415 11.65 -1.27 8.72
C ALA A 415 12.40 0.08 8.67
N GLN A 416 11.90 1.06 9.43
CA GLN A 416 12.55 2.37 9.58
C GLN A 416 12.70 3.15 8.25
N LYS A 417 11.72 3.03 7.36
CA LYS A 417 11.66 3.70 6.04
C LYS A 417 12.86 3.34 5.16
N ALA A 418 13.17 2.04 5.07
CA ALA A 418 14.28 1.55 4.26
C ALA A 418 14.16 1.99 2.79
N GLU A 419 15.31 2.33 2.21
CA GLU A 419 15.53 2.59 0.78
C GLU A 419 14.74 3.81 0.26
N GLU A 420 14.06 3.70 -0.89
CA GLU A 420 13.37 4.81 -1.55
C GLU A 420 12.22 5.41 -0.73
N TYR A 421 11.57 4.62 0.14
CA TYR A 421 10.47 5.11 0.99
C TYR A 421 10.95 6.11 2.05
N GLY A 422 12.26 6.13 2.32
CA GLY A 422 12.91 7.11 3.17
C GLY A 422 13.48 8.31 2.42
N SER A 423 13.41 8.37 1.08
CA SER A 423 14.20 9.33 0.29
C SER A 423 13.53 10.69 0.10
N HIS A 424 12.23 10.84 0.40
CA HIS A 424 11.46 12.00 -0.07
C HIS A 424 12.00 13.36 0.39
N ASP A 425 12.55 13.42 1.61
CA ASP A 425 13.14 14.64 2.17
C ASP A 425 14.61 14.85 1.75
N LYS A 426 15.09 14.01 0.83
CA LYS A 426 16.42 13.94 0.24
C LYS A 426 16.33 13.74 -1.28
N THR A 427 15.24 14.18 -1.90
CA THR A 427 15.03 14.17 -3.36
C THR A 427 14.85 15.60 -3.83
N PHE A 428 15.60 15.99 -4.86
CA PHE A 428 15.66 17.37 -5.34
C PHE A 428 15.62 17.41 -6.87
N GLU A 429 14.85 18.34 -7.41
CA GLU A 429 14.98 18.77 -8.80
C GLU A 429 16.11 19.81 -8.87
N ILE A 430 17.15 19.50 -9.63
CA ILE A 430 18.33 20.35 -9.77
C ILE A 430 17.97 21.57 -10.60
N LYS A 431 18.39 22.77 -10.15
CA LYS A 431 18.00 24.04 -10.77
C LYS A 431 19.04 24.61 -11.74
N GLU A 432 20.28 24.14 -11.65
CA GLU A 432 21.40 24.59 -12.47
C GLU A 432 22.38 23.43 -12.66
N ASN A 433 23.24 23.52 -13.69
CA ASN A 433 24.31 22.54 -13.88
C ASN A 433 25.32 22.62 -12.73
N GLY A 434 25.80 21.48 -12.25
CA GLY A 434 26.76 21.46 -11.15
C GLY A 434 27.08 20.08 -10.62
N THR A 435 27.47 20.02 -9.35
CA THR A 435 27.81 18.78 -8.64
C THR A 435 27.06 18.73 -7.32
N VAL A 436 26.40 17.59 -7.04
CA VAL A 436 25.84 17.29 -5.72
C VAL A 436 26.83 16.42 -4.94
N LYS A 437 27.11 16.78 -3.70
CA LYS A 437 28.01 16.05 -2.79
C LYS A 437 27.33 15.72 -1.47
N ILE A 438 27.58 14.53 -0.97
CA ILE A 438 27.28 14.15 0.42
C ILE A 438 28.56 14.29 1.21
N ILE A 439 28.59 15.22 2.17
CA ILE A 439 29.80 15.62 2.89
C ILE A 439 29.60 15.31 4.38
N ASP A 440 30.58 14.66 5.01
CA ASP A 440 30.56 14.40 6.44
C ASP A 440 31.00 15.60 7.30
N ASP A 441 30.83 15.47 8.60
CA ASP A 441 31.22 16.45 9.62
C ASP A 441 32.73 16.77 9.65
N ALA A 442 33.57 15.90 9.10
CA ALA A 442 35.01 16.13 8.92
C ALA A 442 35.36 16.78 7.57
N GLY A 443 34.36 17.08 6.73
CA GLY A 443 34.55 17.71 5.41
C GLY A 443 34.91 16.73 4.28
N ASN A 444 34.84 15.41 4.52
CA ASN A 444 35.10 14.42 3.49
C ASN A 444 33.87 14.23 2.60
N THR A 445 34.09 14.16 1.29
CA THR A 445 33.04 13.78 0.35
C THR A 445 32.88 12.27 0.35
N LEU A 446 31.69 11.79 0.71
CA LEU A 446 31.35 10.38 0.74
C LEU A 446 30.87 9.87 -0.62
N LEU A 447 30.00 10.65 -1.27
CA LEU A 447 29.42 10.37 -2.58
C LEU A 447 29.28 11.68 -3.37
N GLU A 448 29.42 11.60 -4.68
CA GLU A 448 29.30 12.74 -5.59
C GLU A 448 28.59 12.37 -6.91
N SER A 449 27.83 13.32 -7.45
CA SER A 449 27.10 13.21 -8.71
C SER A 449 27.26 14.50 -9.52
N ILE A 450 27.67 14.40 -10.78
CA ILE A 450 27.60 15.52 -11.74
C ILE A 450 26.18 15.54 -12.28
N VAL A 451 25.52 16.70 -12.23
CA VAL A 451 24.11 16.85 -12.55
C VAL A 451 23.87 18.07 -13.46
N GLU A 452 22.80 18.00 -14.25
CA GLU A 452 22.34 19.07 -15.13
C GLU A 452 21.02 19.68 -14.62
N GLU A 453 20.66 20.86 -15.15
CA GLU A 453 19.38 21.51 -14.86
C GLU A 453 18.19 20.59 -15.17
N GLY A 454 17.31 20.45 -14.18
CA GLY A 454 16.09 19.66 -14.23
C GLY A 454 16.28 18.16 -13.96
N ASP A 455 17.51 17.70 -13.73
CA ASP A 455 17.77 16.35 -13.24
C ASP A 455 17.08 16.13 -11.90
N VAL A 456 16.60 14.91 -11.68
CA VAL A 456 16.02 14.51 -10.39
C VAL A 456 17.09 13.74 -9.63
N TRP A 457 17.67 14.34 -8.59
CA TRP A 457 18.66 13.70 -7.73
C TRP A 457 18.02 13.16 -6.46
N ARG A 458 18.49 12.02 -5.93
CA ARG A 458 18.02 11.47 -4.66
C ARG A 458 19.11 10.76 -3.85
N MET A 459 18.92 10.77 -2.52
CA MET A 459 19.66 9.93 -1.57
C MET A 459 18.73 8.98 -0.80
N CYS A 460 19.13 7.71 -0.69
CA CYS A 460 18.44 6.66 0.06
C CYS A 460 19.26 6.19 1.27
N GLN A 461 18.60 5.54 2.24
CA GLN A 461 19.21 5.02 3.47
C GLN A 461 18.60 3.66 3.83
N VAL A 462 19.43 2.73 4.28
CA VAL A 462 18.96 1.53 4.99
C VAL A 462 19.90 1.15 6.12
N LYS A 463 19.31 0.97 7.30
CA LYS A 463 20.04 0.71 8.55
C LYS A 463 20.40 -0.77 8.67
N ASP A 464 21.51 -1.04 9.34
CA ASP A 464 22.04 -2.39 9.48
C ASP A 464 21.10 -3.33 10.26
N ALA A 465 20.49 -2.84 11.34
CA ALA A 465 19.58 -3.65 12.16
C ALA A 465 18.33 -4.13 11.40
N PRO A 466 17.62 -3.29 10.62
CA PRO A 466 16.62 -3.74 9.65
C PRO A 466 17.08 -4.83 8.69
N ILE A 467 18.31 -4.77 8.17
CA ILE A 467 18.85 -5.79 7.25
C ILE A 467 19.05 -7.12 7.97
N GLN A 468 19.61 -7.09 9.19
CA GLN A 468 19.79 -8.31 10.00
C GLN A 468 18.45 -8.99 10.30
N ASP A 469 17.44 -8.20 10.71
CA ASP A 469 16.09 -8.72 10.97
C ASP A 469 15.44 -9.29 9.70
N TRP A 470 15.62 -8.64 8.56
CA TRP A 470 15.12 -9.11 7.27
C TRP A 470 15.73 -10.46 6.85
N ILE A 471 17.04 -10.65 7.03
CA ILE A 471 17.72 -11.93 6.79
C ILE A 471 17.19 -13.01 7.74
N LYS A 472 17.06 -12.69 9.04
CA LYS A 472 16.49 -13.59 10.04
C LYS A 472 15.08 -14.03 9.67
N LEU A 473 14.23 -13.10 9.23
CA LEU A 473 12.86 -13.37 8.80
C LEU A 473 12.84 -14.29 7.58
N ALA A 474 13.71 -14.05 6.58
CA ALA A 474 13.83 -14.88 5.39
C ALA A 474 14.18 -16.34 5.73
N VAL A 475 15.19 -16.56 6.59
CA VAL A 475 15.56 -17.90 7.06
C VAL A 475 14.43 -18.56 7.84
N SER A 476 13.77 -17.80 8.73
CA SER A 476 12.66 -18.30 9.54
C SER A 476 11.49 -18.77 8.67
N ARG A 477 11.13 -17.98 7.64
CA ARG A 477 10.07 -18.36 6.69
C ARG A 477 10.46 -19.56 5.84
N ALA A 478 11.66 -19.58 5.27
CA ALA A 478 12.15 -20.69 4.47
C ALA A 478 12.12 -22.01 5.26
N ARG A 479 12.50 -21.98 6.54
CA ARG A 479 12.45 -23.13 7.44
C ARG A 479 11.02 -23.54 7.80
N ALA A 480 10.16 -22.58 8.12
CA ALA A 480 8.77 -22.86 8.51
C ALA A 480 7.97 -23.51 7.37
N THR A 481 8.28 -23.20 6.12
CA THR A 481 7.52 -23.70 4.96
C THR A 481 8.27 -24.72 4.12
N ASN A 482 9.55 -24.98 4.40
CA ASN A 482 10.44 -25.79 3.57
C ASN A 482 10.39 -25.38 2.09
N THR A 483 10.43 -24.07 1.84
CA THR A 483 10.31 -23.47 0.50
C THR A 483 11.61 -22.74 0.15
N PRO A 484 12.11 -22.84 -1.10
CA PRO A 484 13.27 -22.06 -1.52
C PRO A 484 13.05 -20.56 -1.32
N ALA A 485 14.05 -19.86 -0.80
CA ALA A 485 14.03 -18.42 -0.59
C ALA A 485 15.12 -17.75 -1.42
N ILE A 486 14.70 -16.86 -2.31
CA ILE A 486 15.58 -16.18 -3.26
C ILE A 486 15.68 -14.71 -2.85
N PHE A 487 16.90 -14.24 -2.60
CA PHE A 487 17.21 -12.82 -2.45
C PHE A 487 17.35 -12.17 -3.83
N TRP A 488 16.51 -11.17 -4.12
CA TRP A 488 16.45 -10.53 -5.44
C TRP A 488 17.34 -9.29 -5.43
N LEU A 489 18.61 -9.48 -5.74
CA LEU A 489 19.64 -8.45 -5.65
C LEU A 489 20.52 -8.49 -6.91
N ASN A 490 20.62 -7.35 -7.59
CA ASN A 490 21.50 -7.19 -8.73
C ASN A 490 22.87 -6.68 -8.26
N LYS A 491 23.90 -7.54 -8.30
CA LYS A 491 25.28 -7.16 -7.94
C LYS A 491 25.86 -5.98 -8.75
N GLU A 492 25.27 -5.65 -9.90
CA GLU A 492 25.69 -4.52 -10.73
C GLU A 492 25.09 -3.19 -10.23
N ARG A 493 24.02 -3.25 -9.43
CA ARG A 493 23.47 -2.10 -8.73
C ARG A 493 24.30 -1.82 -7.47
N ALA A 494 24.78 -0.59 -7.31
CA ALA A 494 25.72 -0.25 -6.25
C ALA A 494 25.14 -0.50 -4.84
N HIS A 495 23.86 -0.17 -4.65
CA HIS A 495 23.11 -0.43 -3.41
C HIS A 495 23.06 -1.92 -3.09
N ASP A 496 22.51 -2.72 -4.02
CA ASP A 496 22.34 -4.16 -3.85
C ASP A 496 23.68 -4.85 -3.58
N ALA A 497 24.78 -4.37 -4.18
CA ALA A 497 26.12 -4.87 -3.88
C ALA A 497 26.55 -4.64 -2.42
N GLN A 498 26.12 -3.54 -1.76
CA GLN A 498 26.32 -3.35 -0.32
C GLN A 498 25.42 -4.31 0.48
N ILE A 499 24.17 -4.51 0.07
CA ILE A 499 23.25 -5.44 0.74
C ILE A 499 23.75 -6.89 0.67
N ILE A 500 24.30 -7.32 -0.47
CA ILE A 500 24.92 -8.64 -0.63
C ILE A 500 26.04 -8.83 0.39
N LYS A 501 26.91 -7.83 0.62
CA LYS A 501 27.95 -7.92 1.66
C LYS A 501 27.36 -8.10 3.06
N LYS A 502 26.21 -7.52 3.35
CA LYS A 502 25.50 -7.72 4.64
C LYS A 502 24.95 -9.14 4.74
N ILE A 503 24.42 -9.70 3.65
CA ILE A 503 23.96 -11.09 3.61
C ILE A 503 25.14 -12.04 3.83
N ASP A 504 26.26 -11.86 3.12
CA ASP A 504 27.46 -12.68 3.30
C ASP A 504 27.97 -12.65 4.75
N LYS A 505 27.83 -11.50 5.42
CA LYS A 505 28.20 -11.32 6.83
C LYS A 505 27.23 -11.99 7.80
N TYR A 506 25.92 -11.87 7.58
CA TYR A 506 24.92 -12.22 8.59
C TYR A 506 24.21 -13.56 8.37
N LEU A 507 24.06 -14.02 7.13
CA LEU A 507 23.45 -15.31 6.84
C LEU A 507 24.16 -16.50 7.55
N PRO A 508 25.52 -16.51 7.69
CA PRO A 508 26.21 -17.55 8.46
C PRO A 508 25.86 -17.62 9.94
N ASN A 509 25.23 -16.58 10.52
CA ASN A 509 24.80 -16.57 11.92
C ASN A 509 23.49 -17.34 12.14
N HIS A 510 22.89 -17.88 11.08
CA HIS A 510 21.65 -18.65 11.14
C HIS A 510 21.88 -20.10 10.71
N ASP A 511 21.10 -21.03 11.28
CA ASP A 511 21.07 -22.40 10.76
C ASP A 511 20.37 -22.40 9.38
N THR A 512 21.14 -22.64 8.33
CA THR A 512 20.66 -22.77 6.95
C THR A 512 20.73 -24.21 6.44
N LYS A 513 21.07 -25.18 7.31
CA LYS A 513 21.16 -26.59 6.91
C LYS A 513 19.82 -27.09 6.41
N GLY A 514 19.81 -27.64 5.19
CA GLY A 514 18.61 -28.17 4.55
C GLY A 514 17.71 -27.12 3.92
N LEU A 515 18.07 -25.83 3.93
CA LEU A 515 17.34 -24.76 3.26
C LEU A 515 17.95 -24.48 1.89
N ASP A 516 17.09 -24.16 0.90
CA ASP A 516 17.52 -23.66 -0.41
C ASP A 516 17.43 -22.13 -0.41
N ILE A 517 18.55 -21.47 -0.10
CA ILE A 517 18.67 -20.01 -0.05
C ILE A 517 19.68 -19.56 -1.10
N ARG A 518 19.27 -18.64 -1.98
CA ARG A 518 20.11 -18.15 -3.08
C ARG A 518 20.00 -16.64 -3.24
N ILE A 519 20.99 -16.03 -3.89
CA ILE A 519 20.94 -14.65 -4.37
C ILE A 519 20.89 -14.68 -5.89
N MET A 520 19.94 -13.96 -6.49
CA MET A 520 19.77 -13.84 -7.94
C MET A 520 19.44 -12.39 -8.28
N ASN A 521 19.86 -11.90 -9.45
CA ASN A 521 19.36 -10.62 -9.94
C ASN A 521 17.83 -10.70 -10.16
N PRO A 522 17.09 -9.58 -10.10
CA PRO A 522 15.62 -9.59 -10.17
C PRO A 522 15.04 -10.29 -11.41
N GLU A 523 15.66 -10.16 -12.59
CA GLU A 523 15.18 -10.81 -13.82
C GLU A 523 15.32 -12.34 -13.77
N ALA A 524 16.47 -12.83 -13.31
CA ALA A 524 16.70 -14.26 -13.12
C ALA A 524 15.83 -14.84 -12.00
N ALA A 525 15.67 -14.08 -10.91
CA ALA A 525 14.86 -14.48 -9.77
C ALA A 525 13.38 -14.62 -10.13
N ILE A 526 12.83 -13.67 -10.90
CA ILE A 526 11.44 -13.77 -11.36
C ILE A 526 11.28 -14.89 -12.38
N GLN A 527 12.20 -15.08 -13.33
CA GLN A 527 12.14 -16.20 -14.28
C GLN A 527 12.07 -17.54 -13.54
N PHE A 528 12.98 -17.78 -12.59
CA PHE A 528 13.00 -18.99 -11.76
C PHE A 528 11.68 -19.16 -10.98
N THR A 529 11.15 -18.07 -10.44
CA THR A 529 9.89 -18.07 -9.69
C THR A 529 8.69 -18.41 -10.58
N LEU A 530 8.60 -17.83 -11.78
CA LEU A 530 7.50 -18.06 -12.72
C LEU A 530 7.49 -19.51 -13.25
N GLU A 531 8.68 -20.07 -13.53
CA GLU A 531 8.83 -21.49 -13.91
C GLU A 531 8.27 -22.41 -12.82
N ARG A 532 8.67 -22.19 -11.57
CA ARG A 532 8.21 -22.97 -10.43
C ARG A 532 6.71 -22.82 -10.18
N ILE A 533 6.21 -21.58 -10.19
CA ILE A 533 4.79 -21.29 -9.94
C ILE A 533 3.91 -21.96 -10.99
N LYS A 534 4.30 -21.92 -12.26
CA LYS A 534 3.58 -22.61 -13.34
C LYS A 534 3.47 -24.11 -13.07
N ASP A 535 4.50 -24.72 -12.51
CA ASP A 535 4.54 -26.15 -12.17
C ASP A 535 3.92 -26.47 -10.79
N GLY A 536 3.22 -25.51 -10.18
CA GLY A 536 2.54 -25.71 -8.89
C GLY A 536 3.45 -25.62 -7.66
N LEU A 537 4.69 -25.16 -7.83
CA LEU A 537 5.70 -25.07 -6.78
C LEU A 537 5.83 -23.64 -6.23
N ASP A 538 6.11 -23.54 -4.94
CA ASP A 538 6.21 -22.26 -4.24
C ASP A 538 7.65 -21.73 -4.23
N THR A 539 7.81 -20.40 -4.19
CA THR A 539 9.13 -19.74 -4.05
C THR A 539 8.98 -18.49 -3.20
N ILE A 540 9.78 -18.33 -2.15
CA ILE A 540 9.79 -17.11 -1.33
C ILE A 540 10.66 -16.07 -2.04
N SER A 541 10.08 -14.92 -2.35
CA SER A 541 10.82 -13.73 -2.78
C SER A 541 11.32 -12.97 -1.56
N VAL A 542 12.61 -12.69 -1.48
CA VAL A 542 13.24 -11.93 -0.39
C VAL A 542 13.81 -10.67 -1.00
N THR A 543 13.18 -9.53 -0.75
CA THR A 543 13.41 -8.32 -1.57
C THR A 543 13.54 -7.03 -0.75
N GLY A 544 14.12 -6.01 -1.38
CA GLY A 544 13.98 -4.61 -0.94
C GLY A 544 12.53 -4.12 -0.95
N ASN A 545 12.34 -2.88 -0.51
CA ASN A 545 11.05 -2.26 -0.20
C ASN A 545 10.18 -1.98 -1.43
N ILE A 546 10.77 -1.53 -2.55
CA ILE A 546 10.02 -1.31 -3.79
C ILE A 546 9.53 -2.64 -4.38
N LEU A 547 10.44 -3.63 -4.51
CA LEU A 547 10.09 -4.96 -5.00
C LEU A 547 9.10 -5.68 -4.08
N ARG A 548 9.16 -5.47 -2.76
CA ARG A 548 8.13 -5.95 -1.82
C ARG A 548 6.76 -5.48 -2.28
N ASP A 549 6.59 -4.20 -2.58
CA ASP A 549 5.28 -3.70 -3.03
C ASP A 549 4.89 -4.30 -4.38
N TYR A 550 5.79 -4.28 -5.35
CA TYR A 550 5.48 -4.72 -6.72
C TYR A 550 5.09 -6.21 -6.76
N LEU A 551 5.84 -7.06 -6.06
CA LEU A 551 5.60 -8.50 -6.06
C LEU A 551 4.40 -8.90 -5.20
N THR A 552 4.10 -8.14 -4.14
CA THR A 552 2.91 -8.39 -3.29
C THR A 552 1.61 -7.88 -3.90
N ASP A 553 1.66 -7.17 -5.02
CA ASP A 553 0.52 -6.98 -5.92
C ASP A 553 0.55 -7.95 -7.10
N LEU A 554 1.70 -8.13 -7.76
CA LEU A 554 1.84 -8.97 -8.95
C LEU A 554 1.36 -10.40 -8.74
N PHE A 555 1.97 -11.14 -7.82
CA PHE A 555 1.63 -12.55 -7.64
C PHE A 555 0.22 -12.74 -7.09
N PRO A 556 -0.23 -12.00 -6.05
CA PRO A 556 -1.60 -12.13 -5.55
C PRO A 556 -2.67 -11.80 -6.58
N ILE A 557 -2.45 -10.82 -7.47
CA ILE A 557 -3.42 -10.53 -8.55
C ILE A 557 -3.50 -11.69 -9.55
N LEU A 558 -2.37 -12.34 -9.88
CA LEU A 558 -2.36 -13.51 -10.77
C LEU A 558 -2.88 -14.78 -10.08
N GLU A 559 -2.64 -14.94 -8.77
CA GLU A 559 -3.01 -16.13 -8.00
C GLU A 559 -4.46 -16.09 -7.50
N LEU A 560 -4.92 -14.93 -7.05
CA LEU A 560 -6.17 -14.76 -6.29
C LEU A 560 -7.15 -13.79 -6.99
N GLY A 561 -6.72 -13.13 -8.07
CA GLY A 561 -7.48 -12.12 -8.78
C GLY A 561 -7.50 -10.76 -8.08
N THR A 562 -6.85 -10.65 -6.92
CA THR A 562 -6.74 -9.43 -6.10
C THR A 562 -5.65 -9.57 -5.04
N SER A 563 -4.95 -8.48 -4.73
CA SER A 563 -4.00 -8.38 -3.62
C SER A 563 -4.66 -8.09 -2.26
N ALA A 564 -5.97 -7.82 -2.23
CA ALA A 564 -6.68 -7.47 -1.00
C ALA A 564 -6.87 -8.64 -0.03
N LYS A 565 -6.67 -9.89 -0.47
CA LYS A 565 -6.92 -11.12 0.31
C LYS A 565 -5.63 -11.76 0.83
N MET A 566 -4.67 -10.92 1.22
CA MET A 566 -3.33 -11.33 1.66
C MET A 566 -3.16 -11.13 3.16
N LEU A 567 -2.36 -11.99 3.81
CA LEU A 567 -1.78 -11.67 5.11
C LEU A 567 -0.68 -10.63 4.92
N SER A 568 -0.69 -9.60 5.76
CA SER A 568 0.36 -8.59 5.84
C SER A 568 0.83 -8.51 7.30
N ILE A 569 1.79 -9.37 7.62
CA ILE A 569 2.35 -9.51 8.97
C ILE A 569 3.63 -8.69 9.03
N VAL A 570 3.80 -7.98 10.13
CA VAL A 570 5.00 -7.20 10.44
C VAL A 570 5.53 -7.70 11.78
N PRO A 571 6.44 -8.68 11.77
CA PRO A 571 7.19 -9.06 12.97
C PRO A 571 8.00 -7.83 13.41
N LEU A 572 7.64 -7.26 14.55
CA LEU A 572 8.32 -6.09 15.07
C LEU A 572 9.70 -6.50 15.55
N MET A 573 10.71 -5.67 15.30
CA MET A 573 12.12 -6.02 15.56
C MET A 573 12.39 -6.44 17.01
N ASN A 574 11.60 -5.92 17.96
CA ASN A 574 11.73 -6.20 19.39
C ASN A 574 10.85 -7.36 19.88
N GLY A 575 10.24 -8.15 18.99
CA GLY A 575 9.54 -9.40 19.30
C GLY A 575 8.01 -9.34 19.30
N GLY A 576 7.43 -8.14 19.24
CA GLY A 576 5.97 -7.97 19.08
C GLY A 576 5.48 -8.28 17.65
N GLY A 577 4.18 -8.18 17.44
CA GLY A 577 3.52 -8.38 16.15
C GLY A 577 2.58 -7.22 15.78
N LEU A 578 2.67 -6.79 14.52
CA LEU A 578 1.70 -5.92 13.87
C LEU A 578 1.07 -6.69 12.70
N PHE A 579 -0.26 -6.74 12.67
CA PHE A 579 -1.05 -7.52 11.72
C PHE A 579 -1.96 -6.58 10.93
N GLU A 580 -1.55 -6.25 9.70
CA GLU A 580 -2.35 -5.38 8.83
C GLU A 580 -3.47 -6.20 8.17
N THR A 581 -4.71 -5.71 8.25
CA THR A 581 -5.90 -6.44 7.74
C THR A 581 -6.08 -6.32 6.22
N GLY A 582 -5.13 -5.69 5.52
CA GLY A 582 -5.14 -5.54 4.07
C GLY A 582 -4.20 -4.44 3.60
N ALA A 583 -3.87 -4.45 2.30
CA ALA A 583 -2.98 -3.47 1.68
C ALA A 583 -3.70 -2.25 1.05
N GLY A 584 -5.04 -2.24 1.05
CA GLY A 584 -5.85 -1.18 0.43
C GLY A 584 -6.14 0.03 1.32
N GLY A 585 -6.89 1.01 0.79
CA GLY A 585 -7.41 2.16 1.53
C GLY A 585 -8.72 1.88 2.29
N SER A 586 -9.32 2.91 2.87
CA SER A 586 -10.52 2.83 3.73
C SER A 586 -11.87 2.87 2.99
N ALA A 587 -11.85 2.88 1.66
CA ALA A 587 -12.99 2.69 0.75
C ALA A 587 -14.18 3.68 0.93
N PRO A 588 -14.01 4.98 0.60
CA PRO A 588 -15.05 6.01 0.77
C PRO A 588 -16.37 5.71 0.01
N LYS A 589 -16.29 5.04 -1.14
CA LYS A 589 -17.46 4.64 -1.94
C LYS A 589 -18.33 3.58 -1.26
N HIS A 590 -17.81 2.87 -0.25
CA HIS A 590 -18.60 1.91 0.52
C HIS A 590 -19.45 2.64 1.56
N VAL A 591 -18.88 3.68 2.19
CA VAL A 591 -19.61 4.58 3.10
C VAL A 591 -20.75 5.27 2.36
N GLN A 592 -20.51 5.79 1.16
CA GLN A 592 -21.56 6.43 0.35
C GLN A 592 -22.75 5.50 0.07
N GLN A 593 -22.50 4.22 -0.22
CA GLN A 593 -23.57 3.23 -0.39
C GLN A 593 -24.29 2.99 0.94
N PHE A 594 -23.54 2.81 2.02
CA PHE A 594 -24.12 2.57 3.34
C PHE A 594 -25.04 3.73 3.79
N LEU A 595 -24.60 4.98 3.61
CA LEU A 595 -25.40 6.16 3.94
C LEU A 595 -26.65 6.29 3.05
N LYS A 596 -26.56 5.90 1.78
CA LYS A 596 -27.66 6.05 0.82
C LYS A 596 -28.73 4.96 0.97
N GLU A 597 -28.32 3.71 1.17
CA GLU A 597 -29.19 2.55 1.06
C GLU A 597 -28.93 1.48 2.12
N GLY A 598 -28.18 1.81 3.18
CA GLY A 598 -27.99 0.95 4.34
C GLY A 598 -27.24 -0.35 4.06
N HIS A 599 -26.53 -0.47 2.93
CA HIS A 599 -25.78 -1.65 2.54
C HIS A 599 -24.27 -1.41 2.58
N LEU A 600 -23.54 -2.16 3.41
CA LEU A 600 -22.09 -2.05 3.50
C LEU A 600 -21.40 -3.23 2.79
N ARG A 601 -20.83 -2.98 1.61
CA ARG A 601 -20.12 -4.00 0.80
C ARG A 601 -18.63 -4.18 1.14
N TRP A 602 -18.20 -3.76 2.34
CA TRP A 602 -16.82 -3.96 2.80
C TRP A 602 -16.58 -5.43 3.15
N ASP A 603 -15.55 -6.04 2.57
CA ASP A 603 -15.19 -7.45 2.85
C ASP A 603 -14.17 -7.49 4.00
N SER A 604 -14.59 -7.99 5.16
CA SER A 604 -13.77 -8.08 6.37
C SER A 604 -12.89 -9.33 6.42
N LEU A 605 -12.76 -10.09 5.32
CA LEU A 605 -11.90 -11.29 5.25
C LEU A 605 -10.48 -11.04 5.79
N GLY A 606 -9.88 -9.91 5.44
CA GLY A 606 -8.54 -9.58 5.93
C GLY A 606 -8.47 -9.30 7.44
N GLU A 607 -9.58 -8.85 8.06
CA GLU A 607 -9.68 -8.71 9.51
C GLU A 607 -9.72 -10.07 10.19
N PHE A 608 -10.41 -11.05 9.59
CA PHE A 608 -10.51 -12.42 10.12
C PHE A 608 -9.13 -13.09 10.11
N LEU A 609 -8.43 -12.95 8.98
CA LEU A 609 -7.09 -13.49 8.77
C LEU A 609 -6.07 -12.86 9.73
N ALA A 610 -6.09 -11.54 9.89
CA ALA A 610 -5.20 -10.85 10.82
C ALA A 610 -5.49 -11.22 12.28
N LEU A 611 -6.76 -11.42 12.65
CA LEU A 611 -7.15 -11.87 13.98
C LEU A 611 -6.66 -13.28 14.29
N ALA A 612 -6.77 -14.22 13.34
CA ALA A 612 -6.26 -15.59 13.52
C ALA A 612 -4.76 -15.58 13.82
N VAL A 613 -3.96 -14.85 13.03
CA VAL A 613 -2.51 -14.75 13.25
C VAL A 613 -2.17 -13.97 14.53
N SER A 614 -2.94 -12.94 14.87
CA SER A 614 -2.77 -12.19 16.13
C SER A 614 -3.00 -13.09 17.36
N LEU A 615 -3.99 -13.98 17.30
CA LEU A 615 -4.29 -14.97 18.34
C LEU A 615 -3.23 -16.07 18.42
N GLU A 616 -2.73 -16.55 17.26
CA GLU A 616 -1.62 -17.49 17.17
C GLU A 616 -0.36 -16.91 17.83
N HIS A 617 0.04 -15.70 17.43
CA HIS A 617 1.17 -14.98 18.02
C HIS A 617 1.03 -14.80 19.53
N LEU A 618 -0.17 -14.46 20.01
CA LEU A 618 -0.44 -14.35 21.44
C LEU A 618 -0.28 -15.70 22.14
N GLY A 619 -0.80 -16.77 21.54
CA GLY A 619 -0.72 -18.14 22.07
C GLY A 619 0.71 -18.65 22.16
N GLU A 620 1.52 -18.46 21.11
CA GLU A 620 2.91 -18.90 21.03
C GLU A 620 3.82 -18.09 21.95
N ASN A 621 3.74 -16.76 21.93
CA ASN A 621 4.68 -15.90 22.66
C ASN A 621 4.36 -15.75 24.15
N TYR A 622 3.09 -15.88 24.54
CA TYR A 622 2.65 -15.71 25.93
C TYR A 622 2.12 -17.00 26.56
N ASN A 623 2.24 -18.14 25.87
CA ASN A 623 1.78 -19.45 26.33
C ASN A 623 0.31 -19.40 26.80
N VAL A 624 -0.57 -18.97 25.90
CA VAL A 624 -2.02 -18.89 26.12
C VAL A 624 -2.70 -19.96 25.25
N PRO A 625 -2.88 -21.21 25.72
CA PRO A 625 -3.37 -22.32 24.90
C PRO A 625 -4.74 -22.06 24.27
N SER A 626 -5.63 -21.35 24.98
CA SER A 626 -6.94 -20.98 24.44
C SER A 626 -6.84 -20.07 23.21
N ALA A 627 -5.81 -19.23 23.12
CA ALA A 627 -5.59 -18.37 21.96
C ALA A 627 -5.22 -19.19 20.71
N LEU A 628 -4.44 -20.27 20.88
CA LEU A 628 -4.14 -21.21 19.79
C LEU A 628 -5.41 -21.92 19.30
N VAL A 629 -6.26 -22.38 20.22
CA VAL A 629 -7.55 -22.99 19.85
C VAL A 629 -8.43 -21.99 19.10
N PHE A 630 -8.49 -20.74 19.54
CA PHE A 630 -9.21 -19.68 18.84
C PHE A 630 -8.66 -19.40 17.44
N ALA A 631 -7.34 -19.34 17.28
CA ALA A 631 -6.68 -19.13 15.99
C ALA A 631 -7.01 -20.25 15.00
N GLU A 632 -6.79 -21.51 15.39
CA GLU A 632 -7.06 -22.69 14.55
C GLU A 632 -8.53 -22.78 14.14
N THR A 633 -9.45 -22.58 15.09
CA THR A 633 -10.89 -22.64 14.81
C THR A 633 -11.39 -21.46 13.98
N LEU A 634 -10.71 -20.29 14.05
CA LEU A 634 -11.01 -19.15 13.19
C LEU A 634 -10.53 -19.38 11.75
N ASP A 635 -9.40 -20.06 11.56
CA ASP A 635 -8.95 -20.51 10.24
C ASP A 635 -9.95 -21.51 9.62
N GLU A 636 -10.40 -22.51 10.38
CA GLU A 636 -11.44 -23.45 9.94
C GLU A 636 -12.76 -22.75 9.59
N ALA A 637 -13.16 -21.76 10.40
CA ALA A 637 -14.34 -20.94 10.13
C ALA A 637 -14.19 -20.12 8.85
N THR A 638 -13.00 -19.59 8.59
CA THR A 638 -12.68 -18.81 7.39
C THR A 638 -12.69 -19.69 6.14
N ASP A 639 -12.20 -20.94 6.23
CA ASP A 639 -12.31 -21.94 5.17
C ASP A 639 -13.79 -22.21 4.82
N LYS A 640 -14.62 -22.52 5.84
CA LYS A 640 -16.05 -22.76 5.65
C LYS A 640 -16.78 -21.53 5.12
N PHE A 641 -16.38 -20.33 5.54
CA PHE A 641 -16.90 -19.04 5.07
C PHE A 641 -16.68 -18.84 3.57
N LEU A 642 -15.46 -19.13 3.10
CA LEU A 642 -15.10 -19.02 1.70
C LEU A 642 -15.81 -20.08 0.86
N ASP A 643 -15.77 -21.36 1.27
CA ASP A 643 -16.41 -22.47 0.54
C ASP A 643 -17.93 -22.25 0.38
N ASN A 644 -18.59 -21.64 1.37
CA ASN A 644 -20.02 -21.31 1.32
C ASN A 644 -20.34 -19.93 0.71
N LYS A 645 -19.34 -19.23 0.17
CA LYS A 645 -19.47 -17.92 -0.51
C LYS A 645 -20.20 -16.87 0.33
N LYS A 646 -19.83 -16.76 1.62
CA LYS A 646 -20.49 -15.85 2.57
C LYS A 646 -19.86 -14.44 2.65
N SER A 647 -19.02 -14.08 1.68
CA SER A 647 -18.56 -12.69 1.48
C SER A 647 -19.73 -11.75 1.14
N PRO A 648 -19.62 -10.45 1.46
CA PRO A 648 -20.63 -9.46 1.11
C PRO A 648 -20.89 -9.38 -0.39
N SER A 649 -22.17 -9.33 -0.76
CA SER A 649 -22.59 -8.88 -2.08
C SER A 649 -22.31 -7.39 -2.24
N ARG A 650 -22.40 -6.91 -3.48
CA ARG A 650 -22.36 -5.47 -3.82
C ARG A 650 -23.75 -4.86 -3.95
N LYS A 651 -24.80 -5.67 -3.90
CA LYS A 651 -26.18 -5.29 -4.19
C LYS A 651 -26.99 -5.16 -2.89
N VAL A 652 -27.72 -4.07 -2.76
CA VAL A 652 -28.66 -3.85 -1.65
C VAL A 652 -29.70 -4.97 -1.56
N ASN A 653 -30.10 -5.30 -0.34
CA ASN A 653 -30.99 -6.40 0.05
C ASN A 653 -30.43 -7.82 -0.16
N GLU A 654 -29.17 -7.93 -0.60
CA GLU A 654 -28.39 -9.15 -0.50
C GLU A 654 -27.48 -9.10 0.75
N LEU A 655 -26.76 -10.19 1.02
CA LEU A 655 -25.86 -10.29 2.17
C LEU A 655 -24.82 -9.16 2.14
N ASP A 656 -24.69 -8.39 3.22
CA ASP A 656 -23.69 -7.33 3.34
C ASP A 656 -22.63 -7.68 4.41
N ASN A 657 -21.75 -6.73 4.75
CA ASN A 657 -20.71 -6.89 5.77
C ASN A 657 -21.23 -7.45 7.10
N ARG A 658 -22.37 -6.96 7.61
CA ARG A 658 -22.93 -7.40 8.90
C ARG A 658 -23.39 -8.85 8.83
N GLY A 659 -23.99 -9.23 7.71
CA GLY A 659 -24.36 -10.62 7.43
C GLY A 659 -23.15 -11.55 7.33
N SER A 660 -22.06 -11.08 6.73
CA SER A 660 -20.80 -11.84 6.66
C SER A 660 -20.21 -12.10 8.06
N HIS A 661 -20.27 -11.12 8.97
CA HIS A 661 -19.82 -11.28 10.35
C HIS A 661 -20.66 -12.31 11.12
N TYR A 662 -21.97 -12.34 10.90
CA TYR A 662 -22.84 -13.37 11.48
C TYR A 662 -22.43 -14.78 11.02
N TYR A 663 -22.19 -14.98 9.71
CA TYR A 663 -21.78 -16.28 9.21
C TYR A 663 -20.42 -16.72 9.75
N LEU A 664 -19.44 -15.81 9.81
CA LEU A 664 -18.15 -16.12 10.41
C LEU A 664 -18.30 -16.49 11.89
N ALA A 665 -19.06 -15.71 12.67
CA ALA A 665 -19.31 -16.01 14.08
C ALA A 665 -19.93 -17.40 14.25
N THR A 666 -20.92 -17.73 13.42
CA THR A 666 -21.57 -19.05 13.43
C THR A 666 -20.57 -20.17 13.15
N TYR A 667 -19.78 -20.04 12.09
CA TYR A 667 -18.79 -21.07 11.70
C TYR A 667 -17.67 -21.19 12.74
N TRP A 668 -17.29 -20.09 13.38
CA TRP A 668 -16.31 -20.11 14.46
C TRP A 668 -16.85 -20.79 15.72
N ALA A 669 -18.09 -20.51 16.10
CA ALA A 669 -18.76 -21.21 17.20
C ALA A 669 -18.90 -22.71 16.93
N GLU A 670 -19.23 -23.13 15.69
CA GLU A 670 -19.29 -24.54 15.30
C GLU A 670 -17.93 -25.23 15.42
N ALA A 671 -16.85 -24.60 14.94
CA ALA A 671 -15.49 -25.14 15.06
C ALA A 671 -15.06 -25.25 16.53
N LEU A 672 -15.34 -24.23 17.35
CA LEU A 672 -15.10 -24.23 18.80
C LEU A 672 -15.92 -25.29 19.55
N ALA A 673 -17.14 -25.58 19.10
CA ALA A 673 -17.98 -26.64 19.64
C ALA A 673 -17.53 -28.06 19.22
N SER A 674 -16.78 -28.17 18.12
CA SER A 674 -16.35 -29.45 17.54
C SER A 674 -14.95 -29.88 17.97
N GLN A 675 -14.07 -28.92 18.29
CA GLN A 675 -12.71 -29.21 18.75
C GLN A 675 -12.64 -30.01 20.06
N ASN A 676 -11.51 -30.68 20.31
CA ASN A 676 -11.27 -31.51 21.49
C ASN A 676 -10.01 -31.10 22.29
N LYS A 677 -9.47 -29.90 22.04
CA LYS A 677 -8.28 -29.35 22.70
C LYS A 677 -8.61 -28.62 24.01
N ASP A 678 -9.80 -28.02 24.12
CA ASP A 678 -10.28 -27.33 25.33
C ASP A 678 -11.77 -27.66 25.59
N ALA A 679 -12.04 -28.43 26.64
CA ALA A 679 -13.39 -28.85 27.00
C ALA A 679 -14.29 -27.69 27.46
N ARG A 680 -13.73 -26.65 28.08
CA ARG A 680 -14.51 -25.49 28.56
C ARG A 680 -14.96 -24.62 27.40
N LEU A 681 -14.08 -24.40 26.42
CA LEU A 681 -14.45 -23.74 25.17
C LEU A 681 -15.51 -24.56 24.43
N LYS A 682 -15.32 -25.87 24.34
CA LYS A 682 -16.28 -26.77 23.69
C LYS A 682 -17.68 -26.65 24.28
N GLU A 683 -17.81 -26.78 25.59
CA GLU A 683 -19.09 -26.70 26.30
C GLU A 683 -19.77 -25.34 26.09
N ARG A 684 -19.03 -24.25 26.27
CA ARG A 684 -19.55 -22.88 26.06
C ARG A 684 -20.07 -22.70 24.65
N PHE A 685 -19.25 -23.01 23.65
CA PHE A 685 -19.58 -22.74 22.26
C PHE A 685 -20.56 -23.74 21.65
N THR A 686 -20.80 -24.91 22.27
CA THR A 686 -21.90 -25.81 21.88
C THR A 686 -23.26 -25.11 21.99
N LYS A 687 -23.50 -24.39 23.10
CA LYS A 687 -24.74 -23.63 23.29
C LYS A 687 -24.82 -22.44 22.32
N VAL A 688 -23.71 -21.70 22.16
CA VAL A 688 -23.65 -20.54 21.26
C VAL A 688 -23.90 -20.95 19.81
N ALA A 689 -23.22 -21.99 19.31
CA ALA A 689 -23.41 -22.51 17.96
C ALA A 689 -24.87 -22.94 17.72
N SER A 690 -25.45 -23.69 18.67
CA SER A 690 -26.85 -24.12 18.59
C SER A 690 -27.81 -22.93 18.49
N ASN A 691 -27.60 -21.89 19.29
CA ASN A 691 -28.42 -20.68 19.27
C ASN A 691 -28.26 -19.89 17.96
N LEU A 692 -27.04 -19.73 17.45
CA LEU A 692 -26.78 -19.02 16.19
C LEU A 692 -27.40 -19.74 14.98
N ILE A 693 -27.30 -21.07 14.93
CA ILE A 693 -27.85 -21.90 13.85
C ILE A 693 -29.39 -21.89 13.91
N ALA A 694 -29.98 -22.09 15.09
CA ALA A 694 -31.44 -22.12 15.24
C ALA A 694 -32.11 -20.79 14.87
N ASN A 695 -31.38 -19.68 14.99
CA ASN A 695 -31.89 -18.33 14.70
C ASN A 695 -31.41 -17.74 13.37
N GLU A 696 -30.76 -18.52 12.47
CA GLU A 696 -30.21 -18.01 11.21
C GLU A 696 -31.22 -17.19 10.41
N SER A 697 -32.40 -17.77 10.15
CA SER A 697 -33.42 -17.10 9.33
C SER A 697 -33.90 -15.79 9.95
N THR A 698 -34.00 -15.72 11.28
CA THR A 698 -34.43 -14.51 11.99
C THR A 698 -33.36 -13.44 11.91
N ILE A 699 -32.10 -13.79 12.20
CA ILE A 699 -30.97 -12.87 12.18
C ILE A 699 -30.77 -12.29 10.78
N ILE A 700 -30.73 -13.13 9.74
CA ILE A 700 -30.56 -12.65 8.35
C ILE A 700 -31.72 -11.75 7.93
N LYS A 701 -32.95 -12.05 8.35
CA LYS A 701 -34.11 -11.19 8.08
C LYS A 701 -33.97 -9.82 8.76
N GLU A 702 -33.57 -9.78 10.03
CA GLU A 702 -33.34 -8.52 10.77
C GLU A 702 -32.22 -7.69 10.12
N LEU A 703 -31.11 -8.32 9.75
CA LEU A 703 -29.98 -7.65 9.08
C LEU A 703 -30.37 -7.09 7.71
N ASN A 704 -31.08 -7.87 6.89
CA ASN A 704 -31.52 -7.42 5.57
C ASN A 704 -32.63 -6.36 5.65
N ALA A 705 -33.49 -6.41 6.67
CA ALA A 705 -34.53 -5.39 6.89
C ALA A 705 -33.96 -4.00 7.23
N ALA A 706 -32.69 -3.92 7.64
CA ALA A 706 -31.98 -2.66 7.87
C ALA A 706 -31.36 -2.05 6.59
N GLN A 707 -31.59 -2.67 5.42
CA GLN A 707 -31.11 -2.20 4.12
C GLN A 707 -32.24 -1.53 3.32
N GLY A 708 -31.89 -0.89 2.20
CA GLY A 708 -32.84 -0.32 1.23
C GLY A 708 -33.28 1.12 1.52
N ALA A 709 -32.83 1.71 2.63
CA ALA A 709 -33.15 3.08 3.02
C ALA A 709 -31.89 3.85 3.47
N PRO A 710 -31.91 5.20 3.40
CA PRO A 710 -30.82 6.01 3.92
C PRO A 710 -30.56 5.79 5.40
N VAL A 711 -29.28 5.83 5.79
CA VAL A 711 -28.83 5.65 7.17
C VAL A 711 -28.09 6.90 7.63
N ASN A 712 -28.38 7.35 8.85
CA ASN A 712 -27.67 8.44 9.50
C ASN A 712 -26.71 7.89 10.56
N ILE A 713 -25.44 8.23 10.46
CA ILE A 713 -24.38 7.87 11.42
C ILE A 713 -23.80 9.10 12.16
N GLY A 714 -24.38 10.28 11.98
CA GLY A 714 -24.06 11.49 12.74
C GLY A 714 -22.78 12.25 12.33
N GLY A 715 -22.01 11.73 11.38
CA GLY A 715 -20.78 12.36 10.86
C GLY A 715 -20.14 11.50 9.77
N TYR A 716 -19.03 11.95 9.19
CA TYR A 716 -18.25 11.20 8.20
C TYR A 716 -16.84 10.89 8.68
N TYR A 717 -16.14 11.88 9.24
CA TYR A 717 -14.82 11.68 9.84
C TYR A 717 -14.90 11.41 11.35
N GLU A 718 -15.89 11.99 12.04
CA GLU A 718 -16.18 11.76 13.46
C GLU A 718 -17.61 11.22 13.60
N PHE A 719 -17.73 9.91 13.76
CA PHE A 719 -19.03 9.25 13.85
C PHE A 719 -19.74 9.51 15.19
N ASP A 720 -21.07 9.64 15.17
CA ASP A 720 -21.84 9.49 16.41
C ASP A 720 -21.86 8.01 16.82
N GLU A 721 -21.27 7.71 17.97
CA GLU A 721 -21.10 6.35 18.50
C GLU A 721 -22.44 5.61 18.65
N SER A 722 -23.51 6.31 19.06
CA SER A 722 -24.83 5.70 19.31
C SER A 722 -25.55 5.37 18.02
N LEU A 723 -25.62 6.33 17.10
CA LEU A 723 -26.23 6.15 15.78
C LEU A 723 -25.50 5.08 14.97
N THR A 724 -24.17 5.10 14.98
CA THR A 724 -23.36 4.13 14.24
C THR A 724 -23.50 2.72 14.81
N LYS A 725 -23.48 2.56 16.13
CA LYS A 725 -23.74 1.27 16.78
C LYS A 725 -25.11 0.71 16.39
N LYS A 726 -26.16 1.53 16.41
CA LYS A 726 -27.51 1.12 16.01
C LYS A 726 -27.57 0.69 14.55
N ALA A 727 -26.92 1.44 13.66
CA ALA A 727 -26.87 1.12 12.24
C ALA A 727 -26.08 -0.16 11.92
N MET A 728 -24.97 -0.40 12.63
CA MET A 728 -24.07 -1.52 12.39
C MET A 728 -24.47 -2.80 13.12
N ARG A 729 -25.38 -2.72 14.10
CA ARG A 729 -25.86 -3.87 14.88
C ARG A 729 -27.40 -3.92 14.96
N PRO A 730 -28.11 -3.99 13.82
CA PRO A 730 -29.57 -3.88 13.80
C PRO A 730 -30.31 -5.17 14.21
N SER A 731 -29.61 -6.31 14.34
CA SER A 731 -30.23 -7.58 14.75
C SER A 731 -30.20 -7.73 16.28
N ASP A 732 -31.35 -7.52 16.92
CA ASP A 732 -31.53 -7.71 18.36
C ASP A 732 -31.31 -9.18 18.76
N THR A 733 -31.72 -10.11 17.90
CA THR A 733 -31.52 -11.54 18.11
C THR A 733 -30.03 -11.88 18.18
N LEU A 734 -29.23 -11.41 17.21
CA LEU A 734 -27.77 -11.61 17.22
C LEU A 734 -27.12 -10.91 18.42
N ASN A 735 -27.49 -9.66 18.70
CA ASN A 735 -26.93 -8.90 19.81
C ASN A 735 -27.14 -9.60 21.16
N THR A 736 -28.32 -10.18 21.37
CA THR A 736 -28.66 -10.94 22.58
C THR A 736 -27.75 -12.16 22.71
N ILE A 737 -27.66 -13.00 21.67
CA ILE A 737 -26.81 -14.20 21.67
C ILE A 737 -25.34 -13.86 21.95
N ILE A 738 -24.81 -12.82 21.31
CA ILE A 738 -23.41 -12.38 21.52
C ILE A 738 -23.18 -11.89 22.96
N SER A 739 -24.16 -11.20 23.56
CA SER A 739 -24.05 -10.69 24.93
C SER A 739 -24.05 -11.79 26.00
N GLU A 740 -24.68 -12.93 25.72
CA GLU A 740 -24.76 -14.08 26.63
C GLU A 740 -23.49 -14.95 26.67
N ILE A 741 -22.52 -14.70 25.78
CA ILE A 741 -21.22 -15.41 25.78
C ILE A 741 -20.35 -14.95 26.96
N SER A 742 -20.48 -13.68 27.34
CA SER A 742 -19.57 -12.97 28.25
C SER A 742 -20.00 -12.92 29.70
#